data_AF-A0A7M4A475-F1
#
_entry.id   AF-A0A7M4A475-F1
#
_cell.length_a   1.000
_cell.length_b   1.000
_cell.length_c   1.000
_cell.angle_alpha   90.00
_cell.angle_beta   90.00
_cell.angle_gamma   90.00
#
_symmetry.space_group_name_H-M   'P 1'
#
loop_
_entity.id
_entity.type
_entity.pdbx_description
1 polymer ?
#
loop_
_entity_poly.entity_id
_entity_poly.type
_entity_poly.pdbx_seq_one_letter_code
_entity_poly.pdbx_strand_id
1 'polypeptide(L)'
;LFFATDAENRLVSADYVPILIEQYDLAAWMLILLSQQIWVNIKHGETGFNLASRLSGMSELGARIRDSEVLQLWNLSFLLALFVTWSITRPGSLPAIGLFGVLTLLMISHAIMVLLGKHKGKPRSLMTIWGISAIALSWTYGQQGVWAITLVITSAILLISSDRKKNSGMSEELLKKAEAMPGQLLTLMMGLLSGLFIIIALEPLNLMQLDGSSILPDEILNLYILTVITLVALALYLRRAATVEKLLPPAIAAVALLAVMAITAQIKDSAIVLLTTILAFIGAGAYLAIQGEFRSEIRSVAKREERLLRIEEKQARLQKFVETQAEEMGDSNAILQEEDNKTKLKMIDVEMLDLVEKQRKRAKRAGTTGEYDLEIGDIHHKPVIVMAFLVTTILASAYLSFTTSLSYLVLAFCVVISILFIALARIRANDIGLRLPDVAGIELPIAISMAGLVLVHLAGRISDSVVGLDDAKHLAVITAGLCVLAGIGLIGRNDLGLRIPNAVEGVVYLLAVDRVLALIIGGEVPVMYRVDPFDGGMIDWTLPLLFVEVVLLACVLAYDWVEKQRLMRGLADHRGAVGRAAWVIFAGLISIGLAGILAIIFVLRRGWNWTQPAAVMVAWLTIPIALSGLMYWSLEPIGLEPIGIHIISTIIGGLSILFVIWSIVTDSGAWLAAGLWSVHLLLIPSGFGWGALVVVAVLLTVCSATSWVSGILVMRKSWRVFGALDMVLAWIVAMVMFSTGAGIETMLAILIASSILLGIVTYLNQTYEKEIING
;
A
#
# COMPACT_ATOMS: atom_id res chain seq x y z
N LEU A 1 51.30 -7.39 22.99
CA LEU A 1 50.10 -7.58 22.14
C LEU A 1 50.23 -8.81 21.24
N PHE A 2 51.25 -8.93 20.38
CA PHE A 2 51.45 -10.12 19.52
C PHE A 2 51.48 -11.46 20.32
N PHE A 3 52.15 -11.49 21.47
CA PHE A 3 52.15 -12.65 22.38
C PHE A 3 50.83 -12.84 23.15
N ALA A 4 50.02 -11.81 23.34
CA ALA A 4 48.73 -11.91 24.03
C ALA A 4 47.61 -12.46 23.11
N THR A 5 47.81 -12.39 21.79
CA THR A 5 46.83 -12.84 20.79
C THR A 5 46.83 -14.35 20.52
N ASP A 6 47.77 -15.13 21.08
CA ASP A 6 47.98 -16.55 20.74
C ASP A 6 48.09 -16.83 19.24
N ALA A 7 48.55 -15.84 18.45
CA ALA A 7 48.79 -16.04 17.03
C ALA A 7 49.79 -17.19 16.80
N GLU A 8 50.71 -17.38 17.74
CA GLU A 8 51.66 -18.50 17.82
C GLU A 8 50.93 -19.84 18.00
N ASN A 9 50.04 -19.98 18.98
CA ASN A 9 49.26 -21.22 19.22
C ASN A 9 48.33 -21.62 18.06
N ARG A 10 47.96 -20.68 17.18
CA ARG A 10 47.18 -20.96 15.96
C ARG A 10 48.05 -21.37 14.76
N LEU A 11 49.35 -21.05 14.77
CA LEU A 11 50.31 -21.33 13.68
C LEU A 11 51.27 -22.48 14.00
N VAL A 12 51.57 -22.69 15.28
CA VAL A 12 52.48 -23.71 15.81
C VAL A 12 51.82 -24.33 17.04
N SER A 13 51.51 -25.62 17.00
CA SER A 13 50.81 -26.33 18.09
C SER A 13 51.73 -26.68 19.27
N ALA A 14 52.53 -25.72 19.74
CA ALA A 14 53.41 -25.92 20.89
C ALA A 14 53.75 -24.58 21.56
N ASP A 15 53.30 -24.41 22.81
CA ASP A 15 53.72 -23.32 23.69
C ASP A 15 55.10 -23.65 24.27
N TYR A 16 56.17 -22.99 23.79
CA TYR A 16 57.52 -23.15 24.35
C TYR A 16 57.81 -22.20 25.52
N VAL A 17 57.03 -21.12 25.68
CA VAL A 17 57.12 -20.19 26.82
C VAL A 17 55.71 -19.72 27.21
N PRO A 18 55.14 -20.16 28.35
CA PRO A 18 53.83 -19.68 28.79
C PRO A 18 53.92 -18.24 29.28
N ILE A 19 53.55 -17.28 28.43
CA ILE A 19 53.44 -15.87 28.80
C ILE A 19 52.06 -15.65 29.42
N LEU A 20 51.95 -15.89 30.73
CA LEU A 20 50.74 -15.61 31.52
C LEU A 20 50.71 -14.12 31.91
N ILE A 21 49.95 -13.33 31.15
CA ILE A 21 49.60 -11.96 31.53
C ILE A 21 48.26 -12.01 32.26
N GLU A 22 48.21 -11.48 33.48
CA GLU A 22 46.97 -11.37 34.25
C GLU A 22 45.96 -10.49 33.48
N GLN A 23 44.69 -10.89 33.50
CA GLN A 23 43.66 -10.35 32.61
C GLN A 23 43.34 -8.87 32.91
N TYR A 24 43.23 -8.51 34.18
CA TYR A 24 42.99 -7.13 34.61
C TYR A 24 44.22 -6.25 34.39
N ASP A 25 45.43 -6.78 34.58
CA ASP A 25 46.68 -6.08 34.25
C ASP A 25 46.76 -5.79 32.75
N LEU A 26 46.40 -6.74 31.89
CA LEU A 26 46.33 -6.55 30.45
C LEU A 26 45.29 -5.49 30.07
N ALA A 27 44.11 -5.51 30.69
CA ALA A 27 43.07 -4.50 30.47
C ALA A 27 43.55 -3.10 30.87
N ALA A 28 44.19 -2.96 32.04
CA ALA A 28 44.76 -1.70 32.51
C ALA A 28 45.85 -1.20 31.55
N TRP A 29 46.72 -2.10 31.09
CA TRP A 29 47.76 -1.76 30.12
C TRP A 29 47.18 -1.28 28.78
N MET A 30 46.12 -1.92 28.28
CA MET A 30 45.43 -1.49 27.06
C MET A 30 44.83 -0.08 27.20
N LEU A 31 44.30 0.28 28.37
CA LEU A 31 43.79 1.63 28.63
C LEU A 31 44.90 2.70 28.65
N ILE A 32 46.08 2.34 29.17
CA ILE A 32 47.27 3.21 29.12
C ILE A 32 47.70 3.42 27.66
N LEU A 33 47.76 2.34 26.87
CA LEU A 33 48.10 2.42 25.45
C LEU A 33 47.11 3.26 24.64
N LEU A 34 45.80 3.15 24.93
CA LEU A 34 44.78 4.03 24.36
C LEU A 34 45.02 5.50 24.69
N SER A 35 45.36 5.80 25.94
CA SER A 35 45.66 7.16 26.38
C SER A 35 46.91 7.72 25.67
N GLN A 36 47.94 6.89 25.53
CA GLN A 36 49.16 7.23 24.79
C GLN A 36 48.86 7.44 23.30
N GLN A 37 48.02 6.58 22.70
CA GLN A 37 47.59 6.69 21.31
C GLN A 37 46.95 8.06 21.05
N ILE A 38 46.00 8.49 21.90
CA ILE A 38 45.34 9.79 21.76
C ILE A 38 46.36 10.93 21.89
N TRP A 39 47.28 10.85 22.86
CA TRP A 39 48.30 11.87 23.07
C TRP A 39 49.24 12.03 21.86
N VAL A 40 49.75 10.92 21.33
CA VAL A 40 50.60 10.91 20.13
C VAL A 40 49.83 11.47 18.93
N ASN A 41 48.58 11.06 18.74
CA ASN A 41 47.73 11.53 17.66
C ASN A 41 47.45 13.04 17.73
N ILE A 42 47.30 13.62 18.93
CA ILE A 42 47.15 15.08 19.07
C ILE A 42 48.44 15.81 18.69
N LYS A 43 49.61 15.29 19.11
CA LYS A 43 50.91 15.94 18.87
C LYS A 43 51.38 15.81 17.42
N HIS A 44 51.04 14.73 16.73
CA HIS A 44 51.57 14.41 15.39
C HIS A 44 50.48 14.22 14.31
N GLY A 45 49.20 14.31 14.65
CA GLY A 45 48.11 14.12 13.70
C GLY A 45 47.83 15.33 12.81
N GLU A 46 48.19 16.55 13.22
CA GLU A 46 47.98 17.78 12.41
C GLU A 46 48.90 17.85 11.19
N THR A 47 50.09 17.23 11.26
CA THR A 47 51.09 17.20 10.17
C THR A 47 50.70 16.26 9.03
N GLY A 48 49.58 15.52 9.16
CA GLY A 48 49.07 14.67 8.08
C GLY A 48 50.04 13.55 7.72
N PHE A 49 50.73 12.97 8.71
CA PHE A 49 51.66 11.86 8.52
C PHE A 49 50.94 10.66 7.88
N ASN A 50 50.92 10.64 6.55
CA ASN A 50 50.37 9.57 5.75
C ASN A 50 51.51 8.61 5.45
N LEU A 51 51.50 7.46 6.12
CA LEU A 51 52.49 6.39 5.91
C LEU A 51 52.52 5.91 4.46
N ALA A 52 51.43 6.15 3.70
CA ALA A 52 51.35 5.87 2.27
C ALA A 52 52.31 6.70 1.41
N SER A 53 52.77 7.87 1.89
CA SER A 53 53.68 8.74 1.13
C SER A 53 55.03 8.09 0.82
N ARG A 54 55.42 7.06 1.60
CA ARG A 54 56.65 6.27 1.40
C ARG A 54 56.42 4.94 0.69
N LEU A 55 55.16 4.56 0.44
CA LEU A 55 54.78 3.36 -0.32
C LEU A 55 54.80 3.68 -1.83
N SER A 56 55.98 4.07 -2.33
CA SER A 56 56.22 4.35 -3.74
C SER A 56 56.59 3.07 -4.47
N GLY A 57 55.61 2.39 -5.07
CA GLY A 57 55.86 1.24 -5.94
C GLY A 57 54.63 0.38 -6.27
N MET A 58 54.12 0.53 -7.50
CA MET A 58 53.34 -0.44 -8.28
C MET A 58 52.16 -1.19 -7.61
N SER A 59 50.96 -0.60 -7.62
CA SER A 59 49.69 -1.28 -7.94
C SER A 59 48.52 -0.28 -7.89
N GLU A 60 47.46 -0.52 -8.66
CA GLU A 60 46.18 0.23 -8.57
C GLU A 60 45.59 0.17 -7.14
N LEU A 61 45.86 -0.93 -6.43
CA LEU A 61 45.46 -1.17 -5.06
C LEU A 61 46.22 -0.25 -4.07
N GLY A 62 47.52 -0.04 -4.27
CA GLY A 62 48.32 0.92 -3.50
C GLY A 62 47.88 2.38 -3.72
N ALA A 63 47.51 2.74 -4.94
CA ALA A 63 46.95 4.06 -5.25
C ALA A 63 45.59 4.26 -4.54
N ARG A 64 44.69 3.28 -4.58
CA ARG A 64 43.40 3.32 -3.86
C ARG A 64 43.57 3.41 -2.35
N ILE A 65 44.53 2.67 -1.76
CA ILE A 65 44.85 2.75 -0.32
C ILE A 65 45.34 4.14 0.05
N ARG A 66 46.24 4.73 -0.75
CA ARG A 66 46.74 6.10 -0.53
C ARG A 66 45.62 7.14 -0.58
N ASP A 67 44.73 7.01 -1.56
CA ASP A 67 43.63 7.96 -1.78
C ASP A 67 42.47 7.79 -0.77
N SER A 68 42.40 6.65 -0.07
CA SER A 68 41.39 6.35 0.95
C SER A 68 41.57 7.07 2.29
N GLU A 69 42.72 7.72 2.52
CA GLU A 69 43.10 8.33 3.81
C GLU A 69 43.18 7.33 5.01
N VAL A 70 43.09 6.03 4.77
CA VAL A 70 43.15 4.97 5.81
C VAL A 70 44.49 4.95 6.55
N LEU A 71 45.58 5.29 5.86
CA LEU A 71 46.93 5.32 6.43
C LEU A 71 47.29 6.64 7.14
N GLN A 72 46.31 7.53 7.36
CA GLN A 72 46.48 8.65 8.28
C GLN A 72 46.58 8.14 9.73
N LEU A 73 47.43 8.76 10.53
CA LEU A 73 47.76 8.33 11.90
C LEU A 73 46.51 8.08 12.77
N TRP A 74 45.53 8.99 12.73
CA TRP A 74 44.27 8.83 13.47
C TRP A 74 43.46 7.61 13.03
N ASN A 75 43.25 7.41 11.72
CA ASN A 75 42.46 6.30 11.18
C ASN A 75 43.17 4.94 11.35
N LEU A 76 44.48 4.91 11.11
CA LEU A 76 45.30 3.70 11.25
C LEU A 76 45.37 3.24 12.70
N SER A 77 45.62 4.17 13.63
CA SER A 77 45.69 3.82 15.05
C SER A 77 44.33 3.34 15.58
N PHE A 78 43.22 3.92 15.11
CA PHE A 78 41.88 3.46 15.43
C PHE A 78 41.62 2.02 14.95
N LEU A 79 41.93 1.73 13.67
CA LEU A 79 41.80 0.39 13.09
C LEU A 79 42.68 -0.63 13.81
N LEU A 80 43.92 -0.26 14.14
CA LEU A 80 44.84 -1.13 14.85
C LEU A 80 44.33 -1.43 16.27
N ALA A 81 43.83 -0.43 16.98
CA ALA A 81 43.24 -0.63 18.31
C ALA A 81 42.03 -1.59 18.27
N LEU A 82 41.16 -1.45 17.27
CA LEU A 82 40.05 -2.37 17.05
C LEU A 82 40.53 -3.80 16.76
N PHE A 83 41.48 -3.95 15.84
CA PHE A 83 42.02 -5.25 15.46
C PHE A 83 42.73 -5.95 16.63
N VAL A 84 43.53 -5.21 17.38
CA VAL A 84 44.22 -5.72 18.58
C VAL A 84 43.21 -6.16 19.63
N THR A 85 42.21 -5.32 19.92
CA THR A 85 41.20 -5.65 20.93
C THR A 85 40.43 -6.90 20.52
N TRP A 86 39.95 -6.97 19.27
CA TRP A 86 39.29 -8.15 18.73
C TRP A 86 40.16 -9.41 18.83
N SER A 87 41.46 -9.31 18.52
CA SER A 87 42.38 -10.47 18.52
C SER A 87 42.69 -11.00 19.92
N ILE A 88 42.65 -10.15 20.95
CA ILE A 88 42.98 -10.51 22.34
C ILE A 88 41.73 -10.94 23.12
N THR A 89 40.54 -10.55 22.67
CA THR A 89 39.30 -10.83 23.41
C THR A 89 39.01 -12.32 23.41
N ARG A 90 39.13 -12.95 24.58
CA ARG A 90 38.75 -14.35 24.85
C ARG A 90 38.76 -14.61 26.37
N PRO A 91 38.03 -15.63 26.84
CA PRO A 91 38.11 -16.07 28.25
C PRO A 91 39.57 -16.39 28.61
N GLY A 92 39.99 -16.03 29.83
CA GLY A 92 41.38 -16.25 30.24
C GLY A 92 42.37 -15.12 29.86
N SER A 93 42.00 -14.20 28.96
CA SER A 93 42.92 -13.16 28.46
C SER A 93 42.45 -11.73 28.71
N LEU A 94 41.22 -11.38 28.34
CA LEU A 94 40.67 -10.04 28.56
C LEU A 94 39.35 -10.14 29.32
N PRO A 95 39.20 -9.48 30.48
CA PRO A 95 37.98 -9.54 31.26
C PRO A 95 36.90 -8.69 30.59
N ALA A 96 35.64 -8.94 30.92
CA ALA A 96 34.50 -8.28 30.29
C ALA A 96 34.60 -6.75 30.40
N ILE A 97 34.89 -6.23 31.59
CA ILE A 97 35.08 -4.79 31.85
C ILE A 97 36.21 -4.20 30.99
N GLY A 98 37.28 -4.98 30.75
CA GLY A 98 38.38 -4.59 29.87
C GLY A 98 37.92 -4.37 28.43
N LEU A 99 37.17 -5.34 27.88
CA LEU A 99 36.62 -5.23 26.52
C LEU A 99 35.74 -3.98 26.35
N PHE A 100 34.71 -3.85 27.18
CA PHE A 100 33.75 -2.75 27.06
C PHE A 100 34.40 -1.40 27.37
N GLY A 101 35.29 -1.35 28.37
CA GLY A 101 36.00 -0.13 28.75
C GLY A 101 36.94 0.38 27.65
N VAL A 102 37.78 -0.49 27.09
CA VAL A 102 38.72 -0.16 26.00
C VAL A 102 37.97 0.35 24.79
N LEU A 103 36.94 -0.37 24.31
CA LEU A 103 36.22 0.01 23.10
C LEU A 103 35.33 1.24 23.28
N THR A 104 34.76 1.43 24.48
CA THR A 104 34.00 2.64 24.80
C THR A 104 34.88 3.86 24.85
N LEU A 105 36.03 3.77 25.53
CA LEU A 105 36.99 4.87 25.62
C LEU A 105 37.58 5.18 24.25
N LEU A 106 37.91 4.18 23.45
CA LEU A 106 38.40 4.34 22.07
C LEU A 106 37.42 5.18 21.24
N MET A 107 36.13 4.82 21.26
CA MET A 107 35.12 5.50 20.45
C MET A 107 34.84 6.93 20.92
N ILE A 108 34.58 7.11 22.22
CA ILE A 108 34.24 8.41 22.81
C ILE A 108 35.42 9.38 22.68
N SER A 109 36.65 8.93 22.94
CA SER A 109 37.83 9.78 22.81
C SER A 109 38.02 10.29 21.38
N HIS A 110 37.87 9.43 20.37
CA HIS A 110 37.98 9.84 18.98
C HIS A 110 36.86 10.82 18.59
N ALA A 111 35.63 10.58 19.06
CA ALA A 111 34.51 11.50 18.84
C ALA A 111 34.74 12.88 19.47
N ILE A 112 35.28 12.94 20.69
CA ILE A 112 35.66 14.18 21.36
C ILE A 112 36.75 14.90 20.55
N MET A 113 37.74 14.18 20.04
CA MET A 113 38.82 14.79 19.24
C MET A 113 38.31 15.33 17.90
N VAL A 114 37.25 14.74 17.33
CA VAL A 114 36.53 15.30 16.18
C VAL A 114 35.76 16.56 16.57
N LEU A 115 35.14 16.60 17.76
CA LEU A 115 34.47 17.80 18.29
C LEU A 115 35.44 18.96 18.56
N LEU A 116 36.66 18.66 19.02
CA LEU A 116 37.71 19.63 19.29
C LEU A 116 38.47 20.07 18.02
N GLY A 117 38.15 19.50 16.85
CA GLY A 117 38.81 19.83 15.57
C GLY A 117 40.23 19.28 15.43
N LYS A 118 40.70 18.44 16.37
CA LYS A 118 42.04 17.82 16.35
C LYS A 118 42.10 16.56 15.48
N HIS A 119 40.97 15.89 15.31
CA HIS A 119 40.84 14.74 14.43
C HIS A 119 40.10 15.13 13.15
N LYS A 120 40.81 15.09 12.01
CA LYS A 120 40.28 15.40 10.67
C LYS A 120 39.53 14.24 10.01
N GLY A 121 39.23 13.18 10.76
CA GLY A 121 38.64 11.95 10.24
C GLY A 121 37.17 12.13 9.86
N LYS A 122 36.66 11.15 9.12
CA LYS A 122 35.29 11.11 8.62
C LYS A 122 34.36 10.49 9.69
N PRO A 123 33.44 11.27 10.31
CA PRO A 123 32.62 10.82 11.44
C PRO A 123 31.79 9.57 11.15
N ARG A 124 31.20 9.48 9.95
CA ARG A 124 30.40 8.32 9.54
C ARG A 124 31.26 7.05 9.41
N SER A 125 32.42 7.13 8.75
CA SER A 125 33.34 6.00 8.63
C SER A 125 33.78 5.48 10.00
N LEU A 126 34.09 6.38 10.93
CA LEU A 126 34.49 6.05 12.30
C LEU A 126 33.38 5.27 13.03
N MET A 127 32.13 5.76 12.96
CA MET A 127 30.97 5.09 13.53
C MET A 127 30.62 3.77 12.83
N THR A 128 30.82 3.67 11.52
CA THR A 128 30.55 2.44 10.76
C THR A 128 31.50 1.33 11.16
N ILE A 129 32.81 1.61 11.16
CA ILE A 129 33.84 0.61 11.46
C ILE A 129 33.69 0.12 12.89
N TRP A 130 33.54 1.05 13.85
CA TRP A 130 33.31 0.66 15.25
C TRP A 130 32.01 -0.09 15.44
N GLY A 131 30.92 0.35 14.79
CA GLY A 131 29.62 -0.31 14.87
C GLY A 131 29.66 -1.76 14.36
N ILE A 132 30.36 -2.02 13.27
CA ILE A 132 30.57 -3.39 12.76
C ILE A 132 31.36 -4.22 13.76
N SER A 133 32.44 -3.68 14.33
CA SER A 133 33.20 -4.38 15.37
C SER A 133 32.37 -4.66 16.62
N ALA A 134 31.55 -3.70 17.06
CA ALA A 134 30.65 -3.85 18.20
C ALA A 134 29.57 -4.92 17.93
N ILE A 135 28.99 -4.97 16.74
CA ILE A 135 28.05 -6.03 16.32
C ILE A 135 28.74 -7.40 16.35
N ALA A 136 29.94 -7.51 15.78
CA ALA A 136 30.69 -8.76 15.74
C ALA A 136 31.06 -9.27 17.14
N LEU A 137 31.50 -8.38 18.04
CA LEU A 137 31.80 -8.73 19.42
C LEU A 137 30.55 -8.98 20.25
N SER A 138 29.46 -8.25 19.99
CA SER A 138 28.17 -8.44 20.66
C SER A 138 27.54 -9.79 20.31
N TRP A 139 27.81 -10.34 19.11
CA TRP A 139 27.36 -11.68 18.74
C TRP A 139 27.98 -12.76 19.63
N THR A 140 29.23 -12.57 20.05
CA THR A 140 29.98 -13.57 20.84
C THR A 140 29.88 -13.34 22.35
N TYR A 141 29.90 -12.08 22.79
CA TYR A 141 30.04 -11.69 24.20
C TYR A 141 28.83 -10.92 24.77
N GLY A 142 27.78 -10.68 23.96
CA GLY A 142 26.53 -10.05 24.40
C GLY A 142 26.64 -8.56 24.75
N GLN A 143 25.79 -8.13 25.70
CA GLN A 143 25.77 -6.79 26.32
C GLN A 143 25.46 -5.64 25.36
N GLN A 144 24.46 -5.86 24.50
CA GLN A 144 23.94 -4.92 23.52
C GLN A 144 23.60 -3.54 24.10
N GLY A 145 23.08 -3.47 25.33
CA GLY A 145 22.78 -2.21 26.02
C GLY A 145 24.01 -1.35 26.25
N VAL A 146 25.14 -1.96 26.63
CA VAL A 146 26.42 -1.24 26.84
C VAL A 146 26.94 -0.68 25.52
N TRP A 147 26.91 -1.48 24.44
CA TRP A 147 27.30 -1.01 23.10
C TRP A 147 26.42 0.14 22.61
N ALA A 148 25.11 0.08 22.89
CA ALA A 148 24.17 1.13 22.53
C ALA A 148 24.45 2.45 23.27
N ILE A 149 24.79 2.41 24.55
CA ILE A 149 25.17 3.62 25.32
C ILE A 149 26.32 4.34 24.63
N THR A 150 27.40 3.61 24.33
CA THR A 150 28.58 4.15 23.67
C THR A 150 28.26 4.72 22.29
N LEU A 151 27.44 4.00 21.51
CA LEU A 151 27.01 4.44 20.19
C LEU A 151 26.22 5.75 20.25
N VAL A 152 25.25 5.86 21.15
CA VAL A 152 24.36 7.03 21.25
C VAL A 152 25.10 8.25 21.80
N ILE A 153 25.95 8.08 22.83
CA ILE A 153 26.81 9.16 23.34
C ILE A 153 27.73 9.67 22.23
N THR A 154 28.38 8.75 21.50
CA THR A 154 29.28 9.13 20.42
C THR A 154 28.54 9.84 19.30
N SER A 155 27.40 9.31 18.86
CA SER A 155 26.55 9.94 17.86
C SER A 155 26.15 11.36 18.30
N ALA A 156 25.76 11.55 19.56
CA ALA A 156 25.44 12.89 20.10
C ALA A 156 26.63 13.86 20.01
N ILE A 157 27.84 13.42 20.35
CA ILE A 157 29.07 14.22 20.25
C ILE A 157 29.37 14.60 18.79
N LEU A 158 29.29 13.64 17.87
CA LEU A 158 29.54 13.85 16.44
C LEU A 158 28.49 14.77 15.81
N LEU A 159 27.23 14.67 16.25
CA LEU A 159 26.15 15.56 15.84
C LEU A 159 26.37 17.00 16.30
N ILE A 160 26.83 17.22 17.54
CA ILE A 160 27.20 18.56 18.03
C ILE A 160 28.35 19.13 17.19
N SER A 161 29.36 18.31 16.85
CA SER A 161 30.47 18.72 15.98
C SER A 161 29.96 19.14 14.59
N SER A 162 29.04 18.36 14.03
CA SER A 162 28.40 18.68 12.75
C SER A 162 27.62 19.98 12.78
N ASP A 163 26.80 20.20 13.82
CA ASP A 163 26.04 21.45 13.99
C ASP A 163 26.97 22.65 14.08
N ARG A 164 28.09 22.54 14.81
CA ARG A 164 29.10 23.61 14.89
C ARG A 164 29.66 23.96 13.52
N LYS A 165 29.99 22.96 12.70
CA LYS A 165 30.52 23.17 11.34
C LYS A 165 29.46 23.76 10.39
N LYS A 166 28.19 23.38 10.55
CA LYS A 166 27.08 23.98 9.80
C LYS A 166 26.88 25.44 10.19
N ASN A 167 26.88 25.74 11.48
CA ASN A 167 26.72 27.09 12.02
C ASN A 167 27.90 28.02 11.67
N SER A 168 29.10 27.47 11.44
CA SER A 168 30.24 28.26 10.94
C SER A 168 30.18 28.57 9.44
N GLY A 169 29.07 28.27 8.76
CA GLY A 169 28.85 28.61 7.34
C GLY A 169 29.42 27.61 6.34
N MET A 170 29.77 26.39 6.75
CA MET A 170 30.29 25.38 5.83
C MET A 170 29.18 24.86 4.90
N SER A 171 29.44 24.80 3.59
CA SER A 171 28.45 24.34 2.61
C SER A 171 28.08 22.86 2.80
N GLU A 172 26.85 22.48 2.43
CA GLU A 172 26.36 21.10 2.51
C GLU A 172 27.26 20.11 1.73
N GLU A 173 27.87 20.55 0.62
CA GLU A 173 28.77 19.73 -0.18
C GLU A 173 30.08 19.38 0.56
N LEU A 174 30.66 20.35 1.26
CA LEU A 174 31.85 20.12 2.09
C LEU A 174 31.52 19.22 3.29
N LEU A 175 30.34 19.41 3.87
CA LEU A 175 29.83 18.62 5.00
C LEU A 175 29.59 17.17 4.58
N LYS A 176 29.10 16.95 3.35
CA LYS A 176 28.97 15.64 2.73
C LYS A 176 30.33 15.00 2.42
N LYS A 177 31.29 15.75 1.88
CA LYS A 177 32.66 15.27 1.62
C LYS A 177 33.39 14.86 2.92
N ALA A 178 33.12 15.57 4.00
CA ALA A 178 33.64 15.26 5.33
C ALA A 178 32.87 14.13 6.05
N GLU A 179 31.83 13.55 5.43
CA GLU A 179 30.92 12.55 6.01
C GLU A 179 30.35 12.95 7.38
N ALA A 180 30.10 14.23 7.59
CA ALA A 180 29.60 14.76 8.86
C ALA A 180 28.10 15.08 8.81
N MET A 181 27.39 14.74 7.75
CA MET A 181 25.97 15.08 7.56
C MET A 181 25.11 14.55 8.72
N PRO A 182 24.40 15.41 9.46
CA PRO A 182 23.61 15.00 10.63
C PRO A 182 22.60 13.90 10.31
N GLY A 183 21.92 14.00 9.17
CA GLY A 183 20.96 12.99 8.74
C GLY A 183 21.59 11.61 8.53
N GLN A 184 22.76 11.54 7.87
CA GLN A 184 23.42 10.26 7.63
C GLN A 184 23.94 9.61 8.92
N LEU A 185 24.40 10.44 9.88
CA LEU A 185 24.82 9.96 11.20
C LEU A 185 23.62 9.39 11.98
N LEU A 186 22.48 10.08 11.98
CA LEU A 186 21.26 9.60 12.63
C LEU A 186 20.74 8.30 12.00
N THR A 187 20.73 8.20 10.67
CA THR A 187 20.38 6.96 9.95
C THR A 187 21.30 5.80 10.34
N LEU A 188 22.62 6.04 10.39
CA LEU A 188 23.59 5.01 10.74
C LEU A 188 23.44 4.58 12.20
N MET A 189 23.25 5.52 13.13
CA MET A 189 23.00 5.24 14.54
C MET A 189 21.78 4.32 14.70
N MET A 190 20.66 4.67 14.04
CA MET A 190 19.44 3.86 14.07
C MET A 190 19.65 2.47 13.47
N GLY A 191 20.33 2.37 12.32
CA GLY A 191 20.62 1.07 11.68
C GLY A 191 21.50 0.17 12.54
N LEU A 192 22.50 0.73 13.23
CA LEU A 192 23.36 -0.03 14.16
C LEU A 192 22.59 -0.45 15.42
N LEU A 193 21.72 0.41 15.97
CA LEU A 193 20.81 0.02 17.06
C LEU A 193 19.86 -1.10 16.65
N SER A 194 19.33 -1.08 15.42
CA SER A 194 18.52 -2.19 14.88
C SER A 194 19.33 -3.48 14.84
N GLY A 195 20.60 -3.42 14.43
CA GLY A 195 21.51 -4.56 14.46
C GLY A 195 21.63 -5.16 15.85
N LEU A 196 21.74 -4.34 16.90
CA LEU A 196 21.81 -4.82 18.28
C LEU A 196 20.51 -5.51 18.73
N PHE A 197 19.33 -4.99 18.38
CA PHE A 197 18.06 -5.68 18.66
C PHE A 197 17.92 -7.01 17.90
N ILE A 198 18.39 -7.07 16.64
CA ILE A 198 18.41 -8.30 15.84
C ILE A 198 19.24 -9.38 16.54
N ILE A 199 20.39 -9.04 17.12
CA ILE A 199 21.20 -10.02 17.85
C ILE A 199 20.42 -10.60 19.04
N ILE A 200 19.71 -9.76 19.81
CA ILE A 200 18.88 -10.25 20.93
C ILE A 200 17.76 -11.16 20.42
N ALA A 201 17.13 -10.80 19.31
CA ALA A 201 16.06 -11.58 18.69
C ALA A 201 16.53 -12.94 18.14
N LEU A 202 17.77 -13.04 17.67
CA LEU A 202 18.33 -14.27 17.09
C LEU A 202 18.91 -15.24 18.12
N GLU A 203 19.06 -14.83 19.39
CA GLU A 203 19.56 -15.67 20.49
C GLU A 203 20.80 -16.52 20.13
N PRO A 204 21.96 -15.88 19.85
CA PRO A 204 23.17 -16.64 19.58
C PRO A 204 23.51 -17.56 20.76
N LEU A 205 23.92 -18.79 20.44
CA LEU A 205 24.45 -19.77 21.40
C LEU A 205 25.73 -19.18 22.02
N ASN A 206 25.62 -18.41 23.09
CA ASN A 206 26.74 -17.72 23.75
C ASN A 206 27.64 -18.72 24.49
N LEU A 207 28.45 -19.49 23.75
CA LEU A 207 29.30 -20.57 24.28
C LEU A 207 30.53 -20.07 25.06
N MET A 208 30.83 -18.76 25.04
CA MET A 208 32.01 -18.18 25.67
C MET A 208 31.65 -16.97 26.54
N GLN A 209 31.83 -17.11 27.86
CA GLN A 209 31.68 -16.00 28.81
C GLN A 209 33.05 -15.45 29.23
N LEU A 210 33.18 -14.12 29.26
CA LEU A 210 34.37 -13.44 29.77
C LEU A 210 34.30 -13.34 31.30
N ASP A 211 35.46 -13.32 31.95
CA ASP A 211 35.57 -13.12 33.39
C ASP A 211 35.05 -11.74 33.79
N GLY A 212 34.35 -11.67 34.93
CA GLY A 212 33.68 -10.45 35.40
C GLY A 212 32.36 -10.12 34.70
N SER A 213 31.82 -11.02 33.87
CA SER A 213 30.50 -10.87 33.23
C SER A 213 29.34 -10.80 34.23
N SER A 214 29.48 -11.36 35.43
CA SER A 214 28.49 -11.28 36.51
C SER A 214 28.24 -9.87 37.05
N ILE A 215 29.15 -8.93 36.79
CA ILE A 215 29.01 -7.51 37.18
C ILE A 215 28.16 -6.75 36.14
N LEU A 216 28.02 -7.29 34.93
CA LEU A 216 27.29 -6.67 33.84
C LEU A 216 25.79 -6.96 33.95
N PRO A 217 24.94 -6.14 33.30
CA PRO A 217 23.49 -6.36 33.27
C PRO A 217 23.13 -7.78 32.86
N ASP A 218 22.14 -8.35 33.56
CA ASP A 218 21.50 -9.60 33.14
C ASP A 218 20.72 -9.39 31.83
N GLU A 219 20.18 -10.47 31.24
CA GLU A 219 19.53 -10.39 29.93
C GLU A 219 18.33 -9.44 29.89
N ILE A 220 17.53 -9.42 30.97
CA ILE A 220 16.34 -8.57 31.08
C ILE A 220 16.76 -7.10 31.21
N LEU A 221 17.68 -6.79 32.13
CA LEU A 221 18.16 -5.43 32.33
C LEU A 221 18.91 -4.92 31.10
N ASN A 222 19.66 -5.77 30.41
CA ASN A 222 20.34 -5.44 29.15
C ASN A 222 19.35 -5.04 28.05
N LEU A 223 18.24 -5.77 27.90
CA LEU A 223 17.16 -5.42 26.96
C LEU A 223 16.48 -4.09 27.34
N TYR A 224 16.26 -3.84 28.65
CA TYR A 224 15.70 -2.58 29.12
C TYR A 224 16.65 -1.40 28.92
N ILE A 225 17.94 -1.57 29.17
CA ILE A 225 18.96 -0.54 28.89
C ILE A 225 18.97 -0.23 27.39
N LEU A 226 19.00 -1.25 26.53
CA LEU A 226 18.96 -1.06 25.07
C LEU A 226 17.70 -0.29 24.65
N THR A 227 16.55 -0.63 25.23
CA THR A 227 15.26 0.04 25.00
C THR A 227 15.31 1.52 25.40
N VAL A 228 15.74 1.83 26.63
CA VAL A 228 15.82 3.21 27.12
C VAL A 228 16.78 4.04 26.27
N ILE A 229 17.94 3.50 25.92
CA ILE A 229 18.93 4.19 25.10
C ILE A 229 18.43 4.41 23.67
N THR A 230 17.64 3.47 23.15
CA THR A 230 16.97 3.62 21.86
C THR A 230 15.94 4.76 21.88
N LEU A 231 15.18 4.91 22.96
CA LEU A 231 14.28 6.05 23.13
C LEU A 231 15.04 7.39 23.20
N VAL A 232 16.18 7.43 23.88
CA VAL A 232 17.06 8.61 23.90
C VAL A 232 17.56 8.92 22.48
N ALA A 233 18.00 7.91 21.73
CA ALA A 233 18.43 8.05 20.34
C ALA A 233 17.31 8.58 19.44
N LEU A 234 16.08 8.08 19.62
CA LEU A 234 14.89 8.53 18.90
C LEU A 234 14.54 9.98 19.26
N ALA A 235 14.59 10.36 20.54
CA ALA A 235 14.36 11.73 20.98
C ALA A 235 15.41 12.71 20.42
N LEU A 236 16.69 12.31 20.36
CA LEU A 236 17.76 13.09 19.73
C LEU A 236 17.47 13.33 18.25
N TYR A 237 16.98 12.32 17.53
CA TYR A 237 16.53 12.46 16.16
C TYR A 237 15.34 13.40 16.02
N LEU A 238 14.26 13.18 16.78
CA LEU A 238 13.03 13.95 16.66
C LEU A 238 13.27 15.44 16.93
N ARG A 239 14.07 15.77 17.96
CA ARG A 239 14.46 17.16 18.24
C ARG A 239 15.14 17.86 17.05
N ARG A 240 15.81 17.09 16.19
CA ARG A 240 16.55 17.60 15.02
C ARG A 240 15.77 17.48 13.72
N ALA A 241 14.61 16.81 13.70
CA ALA A 241 13.87 16.50 12.47
C ALA A 241 13.64 17.75 11.59
N ALA A 242 13.23 18.88 12.17
CA ALA A 242 13.02 20.11 11.41
C ALA A 242 14.29 20.72 10.74
N THR A 243 15.50 20.29 11.14
CA THR A 243 16.78 20.92 10.74
C THR A 243 17.67 20.05 9.85
N VAL A 244 17.33 18.77 9.69
CA VAL A 244 18.10 17.79 8.91
C VAL A 244 17.92 18.02 7.41
N GLU A 245 18.97 17.84 6.60
CA GLU A 245 18.87 18.13 5.16
C GLU A 245 17.91 17.19 4.43
N LYS A 246 17.99 15.88 4.71
CA LYS A 246 17.13 14.85 4.13
C LYS A 246 16.45 14.06 5.24
N LEU A 247 15.14 14.27 5.38
CA LEU A 247 14.32 13.69 6.45
C LEU A 247 13.95 12.22 6.22
N LEU A 248 13.88 11.81 4.95
CA LEU A 248 13.40 10.47 4.58
C LEU A 248 14.33 9.33 5.06
N PRO A 249 15.65 9.33 4.84
CA PRO A 249 16.49 8.20 5.26
C PRO A 249 16.50 7.95 6.78
N PRO A 250 16.63 8.98 7.66
CA PRO A 250 16.49 8.79 9.10
C PRO A 250 15.10 8.31 9.52
N ALA A 251 14.02 8.82 8.90
CA ALA A 251 12.66 8.39 9.23
C ALA A 251 12.45 6.90 8.93
N ILE A 252 12.90 6.42 7.76
CA ILE A 252 12.83 5.00 7.41
C ILE A 252 13.65 4.14 8.37
N ALA A 253 14.85 4.60 8.77
CA ALA A 253 15.67 3.88 9.74
C ALA A 253 15.02 3.84 11.13
N ALA A 254 14.35 4.91 11.57
CA ALA A 254 13.59 4.94 12.82
C ALA A 254 12.42 3.94 12.79
N VAL A 255 11.69 3.90 11.68
CA VAL A 255 10.60 2.93 11.47
C VAL A 255 11.12 1.50 11.50
N ALA A 256 12.21 1.21 10.80
CA ALA A 256 12.84 -0.11 10.81
C ALA A 256 13.35 -0.52 12.20
N LEU A 257 13.96 0.41 12.93
CA LEU A 257 14.41 0.22 14.31
C LEU A 257 13.25 -0.14 15.25
N LEU A 258 12.16 0.61 15.19
CA LEU A 258 10.98 0.33 16.02
C LEU A 258 10.29 -0.99 15.62
N ALA A 259 10.28 -1.34 14.33
CA ALA A 259 9.76 -2.63 13.88
C ALA A 259 10.58 -3.80 14.44
N VAL A 260 11.91 -3.72 14.35
CA VAL A 260 12.81 -4.75 14.91
C VAL A 260 12.65 -4.82 16.43
N MET A 261 12.60 -3.68 17.12
CA MET A 261 12.40 -3.61 18.57
C MET A 261 11.10 -4.30 19.00
N ALA A 262 10.00 -4.14 18.23
CA ALA A 262 8.74 -4.81 18.50
C ALA A 262 8.84 -6.34 18.29
N ILE A 263 9.55 -6.80 17.26
CA ILE A 263 9.81 -8.22 17.02
C ILE A 263 10.64 -8.82 18.17
N THR A 264 11.73 -8.13 18.58
CA THR A 264 12.55 -8.56 19.72
C THR A 264 11.74 -8.64 21.00
N ALA A 265 10.83 -7.68 21.24
CA ALA A 265 9.96 -7.69 22.40
C ALA A 265 9.01 -8.91 22.42
N GLN A 266 8.51 -9.34 21.26
CA GLN A 266 7.68 -10.53 21.15
C GLN A 266 8.48 -11.81 21.38
N ILE A 267 9.66 -11.94 20.74
CA ILE A 267 10.52 -13.12 20.90
C ILE A 267 10.96 -13.29 22.36
N LYS A 268 11.21 -12.17 23.07
CA LYS A 268 11.59 -12.17 24.49
C LYS A 268 10.41 -12.09 25.45
N ASP A 269 9.17 -12.25 24.98
CA ASP A 269 7.94 -12.19 25.78
C ASP A 269 7.85 -10.96 26.71
N SER A 270 8.40 -9.82 26.27
CA SER A 270 8.52 -8.61 27.09
C SER A 270 7.42 -7.59 26.79
N ALA A 271 6.31 -7.69 27.54
CA ALA A 271 5.16 -6.78 27.40
C ALA A 271 5.54 -5.30 27.58
N ILE A 272 6.46 -4.99 28.50
CA ILE A 272 6.91 -3.62 28.78
C ILE A 272 7.61 -3.02 27.56
N VAL A 273 8.51 -3.79 26.92
CA VAL A 273 9.24 -3.33 25.73
C VAL A 273 8.29 -3.17 24.55
N LEU A 274 7.36 -4.11 24.36
CA LEU A 274 6.38 -4.05 23.29
C LEU A 274 5.50 -2.79 23.41
N LEU A 275 4.93 -2.54 24.59
CA LEU A 275 4.12 -1.34 24.86
C LEU A 275 4.91 -0.06 24.62
N THR A 276 6.14 -0.01 25.13
CA THR A 276 7.05 1.14 24.96
C THR A 276 7.35 1.38 23.48
N THR A 277 7.55 0.32 22.70
CA THR A 277 7.79 0.41 21.25
C THR A 277 6.58 0.96 20.51
N ILE A 278 5.38 0.47 20.83
CA ILE A 278 4.13 0.94 20.21
C ILE A 278 3.92 2.43 20.51
N LEU A 279 4.08 2.85 21.75
CA LEU A 279 3.97 4.26 22.14
C LEU A 279 5.03 5.13 21.45
N ALA A 280 6.27 4.66 21.35
CA ALA A 280 7.35 5.34 20.64
C ALA A 280 7.07 5.45 19.14
N PHE A 281 6.50 4.42 18.52
CA PHE A 281 6.11 4.41 17.10
C PHE A 281 5.01 5.42 16.81
N ILE A 282 3.95 5.43 17.62
CA ILE A 282 2.85 6.39 17.49
C ILE A 282 3.37 7.82 17.73
N GLY A 283 4.13 8.04 18.80
CA GLY A 283 4.66 9.35 19.15
C GLY A 283 5.64 9.90 18.11
N ALA A 284 6.61 9.08 17.66
CA ALA A 284 7.57 9.48 16.65
C ALA A 284 6.90 9.69 15.28
N GLY A 285 6.00 8.80 14.88
CA GLY A 285 5.24 8.95 13.65
C GLY A 285 4.41 10.22 13.64
N ALA A 286 3.70 10.52 14.73
CA ALA A 286 2.91 11.74 14.85
C ALA A 286 3.78 13.00 14.78
N TYR A 287 4.89 13.01 15.53
CA TYR A 287 5.82 14.13 15.53
C TYR A 287 6.44 14.37 14.14
N LEU A 288 6.83 13.32 13.42
CA LEU A 288 7.41 13.43 12.09
C LEU A 288 6.38 13.80 11.02
N ALA A 289 5.13 13.38 11.15
CA ALA A 289 4.06 13.84 10.28
C ALA A 289 3.85 15.36 10.41
N ILE A 290 3.97 15.91 11.62
CA ILE A 290 3.79 17.34 11.89
C ILE A 290 5.03 18.16 11.48
N GLN A 291 6.24 17.74 11.90
CA GLN A 291 7.46 18.54 11.68
C GLN A 291 8.31 18.08 10.50
N GLY A 292 8.32 16.79 10.21
CA GLY A 292 9.19 16.18 9.19
C GLY A 292 8.76 16.48 7.75
N GLU A 293 7.51 16.90 7.53
CA GLU A 293 7.00 17.25 6.20
C GLU A 293 7.24 18.72 5.83
N PHE A 294 7.61 19.59 6.77
CA PHE A 294 7.76 21.03 6.56
C PHE A 294 8.58 21.44 5.33
N ARG A 295 9.64 20.70 4.98
CA ARG A 295 10.49 21.04 3.82
C ARG A 295 9.87 20.63 2.47
N SER A 296 9.17 19.49 2.41
CA SER A 296 8.43 19.12 1.19
C SER A 296 7.28 20.10 0.95
N GLU A 297 6.74 20.65 2.03
CA GLU A 297 5.70 21.68 2.00
C GLU A 297 6.22 23.02 1.49
N ILE A 298 7.33 23.55 2.02
CA ILE A 298 7.91 24.81 1.46
C ILE A 298 8.15 24.65 -0.04
N ARG A 299 8.59 23.48 -0.50
CA ARG A 299 8.81 23.22 -1.91
C ARG A 299 7.51 23.14 -2.72
N SER A 300 6.44 22.58 -2.16
CA SER A 300 5.15 22.50 -2.86
C SER A 300 4.41 23.85 -2.86
N VAL A 301 4.51 24.62 -1.77
CA VAL A 301 4.06 26.01 -1.65
C VAL A 301 4.82 26.90 -2.62
N ALA A 302 6.15 26.88 -2.61
CA ALA A 302 6.95 27.68 -3.53
C ALA A 302 6.63 27.36 -5.00
N LYS A 303 6.39 26.08 -5.35
CA LYS A 303 5.94 25.69 -6.70
C LYS A 303 4.55 26.23 -7.03
N ARG A 304 3.64 26.26 -6.06
CA ARG A 304 2.30 26.82 -6.22
C ARG A 304 2.36 28.33 -6.42
N GLU A 305 3.13 29.03 -5.59
CA GLU A 305 3.37 30.48 -5.69
C GLU A 305 4.07 30.85 -7.00
N GLU A 306 5.12 30.12 -7.41
CA GLU A 306 5.80 30.36 -8.69
C GLU A 306 4.86 30.22 -9.89
N ARG A 307 3.94 29.24 -9.85
CA ARG A 307 2.92 29.10 -10.89
C ARG A 307 1.92 30.26 -10.87
N LEU A 308 1.42 30.64 -9.70
CA LEU A 308 0.52 31.78 -9.53
C LEU A 308 1.16 33.07 -10.10
N LEU A 309 2.40 33.36 -9.73
CA LEU A 309 3.14 34.50 -10.26
C LEU A 309 3.30 34.44 -11.78
N ARG A 310 3.60 33.27 -12.35
CA ARG A 310 3.72 33.11 -13.81
C ARG A 310 2.38 33.36 -14.52
N ILE A 311 1.26 33.04 -13.88
CA ILE A 311 -0.08 33.30 -14.42
C ILE A 311 -0.40 34.79 -14.33
N GLU A 312 -0.15 35.42 -13.18
CA GLU A 312 -0.32 36.86 -12.99
C GLU A 312 0.56 37.67 -13.97
N GLU A 313 1.83 37.28 -14.18
CA GLU A 313 2.70 37.90 -15.18
C GLU A 313 2.17 37.75 -16.61
N LYS A 314 1.62 36.58 -16.97
CA LYS A 314 0.99 36.37 -18.28
C LYS A 314 -0.23 37.27 -18.45
N GLN A 315 -1.08 37.38 -17.42
CA GLN A 315 -2.25 38.26 -17.42
C GLN A 315 -1.86 39.73 -17.50
N ALA A 316 -0.86 40.18 -16.73
CA ALA A 316 -0.37 41.55 -16.74
C ALA A 316 0.30 41.93 -18.07
N ARG A 317 1.04 41.00 -18.71
CA ARG A 317 1.56 41.21 -20.07
C ARG A 317 0.42 41.37 -21.07
N LEU A 318 -0.59 40.50 -21.00
CA LEU A 318 -1.76 40.59 -21.88
C LEU A 318 -2.48 41.93 -21.73
N GLN A 319 -2.72 42.37 -20.49
CA GLN A 319 -3.34 43.68 -20.21
C GLN A 319 -2.51 44.83 -20.75
N LYS A 320 -1.19 44.85 -20.49
CA LYS A 320 -0.30 45.86 -21.06
C LYS A 320 -0.30 45.86 -22.58
N PHE A 321 -0.27 44.69 -23.22
CA PHE A 321 -0.33 44.61 -24.69
C PHE A 321 -1.67 45.13 -25.24
N VAL A 322 -2.80 44.86 -24.57
CA VAL A 322 -4.12 45.40 -24.94
C VAL A 322 -4.17 46.92 -24.75
N GLU A 323 -3.61 47.44 -23.66
CA GLU A 323 -3.51 48.88 -23.39
C GLU A 323 -2.59 49.58 -24.40
N THR A 324 -1.41 49.00 -24.73
CA THR A 324 -0.50 49.55 -25.75
C THR A 324 -1.12 49.51 -27.14
N GLN A 325 -1.90 48.48 -27.49
CA GLN A 325 -2.66 48.46 -28.75
C GLN A 325 -3.79 49.50 -28.79
N ALA A 326 -4.42 49.78 -27.65
CA ALA A 326 -5.43 50.82 -27.54
C ALA A 326 -4.83 52.23 -27.64
N GLU A 327 -3.60 52.42 -27.15
CA GLU A 327 -2.83 53.67 -27.31
C GLU A 327 -2.21 53.83 -28.71
N GLU A 328 -1.72 52.76 -29.34
CA GLU A 328 -1.16 52.77 -30.71
C GLU A 328 -2.23 52.93 -31.81
N MET A 329 -3.51 52.64 -31.54
CA MET A 329 -4.60 53.02 -32.44
C MET A 329 -4.87 54.54 -32.47
N GLY A 330 -4.11 55.33 -31.72
CA GLY A 330 -4.14 56.79 -31.70
C GLY A 330 -3.18 57.51 -32.66
N ASP A 331 -2.22 56.84 -33.31
CA ASP A 331 -1.40 57.48 -34.35
C ASP A 331 -0.93 56.50 -35.43
N SER A 332 -0.83 57.02 -36.64
CA SER A 332 -0.87 56.27 -37.89
C SER A 332 0.46 55.59 -38.25
N ASN A 333 0.34 54.43 -38.93
CA ASN A 333 1.32 53.74 -39.78
C ASN A 333 2.45 52.92 -39.12
N ALA A 334 2.28 51.59 -39.13
CA ALA A 334 3.35 50.64 -39.46
C ALA A 334 2.78 49.29 -39.94
N ILE A 335 2.53 49.20 -41.25
CA ILE A 335 2.30 47.94 -41.97
C ILE A 335 3.66 47.23 -42.10
N LEU A 336 3.67 45.89 -41.89
CA LEU A 336 4.72 44.88 -42.16
C LEU A 336 5.27 44.04 -40.98
N GLN A 337 4.55 43.91 -39.85
CA GLN A 337 4.79 42.85 -38.84
C GLN A 337 3.49 42.23 -38.25
N GLU A 338 2.38 42.23 -38.99
CA GLU A 338 1.06 41.86 -38.42
C GLU A 338 0.67 40.38 -38.53
N GLU A 339 1.17 39.58 -39.49
CA GLU A 339 0.63 38.23 -39.73
C GLU A 339 1.13 37.15 -38.74
N ASP A 340 2.39 37.19 -38.29
CA ASP A 340 2.92 36.20 -37.32
C ASP A 340 2.53 36.52 -35.86
N ASN A 341 2.16 37.77 -35.58
CA ASN A 341 1.75 38.22 -34.26
C ASN A 341 0.24 38.03 -34.01
N LYS A 342 -0.63 38.24 -35.02
CA LYS A 342 -2.08 37.96 -34.89
C LYS A 342 -2.38 36.47 -34.65
N THR A 343 -1.59 35.57 -35.23
CA THR A 343 -1.74 34.12 -35.06
C THR A 343 -1.29 33.65 -33.68
N LYS A 344 -0.19 34.18 -33.13
CA LYS A 344 0.22 33.96 -31.73
C LYS A 344 -0.80 34.52 -30.73
N LEU A 345 -1.36 35.71 -30.99
CA LEU A 345 -2.42 36.30 -30.17
C LEU A 345 -3.68 35.42 -30.16
N LYS A 346 -4.15 34.98 -31.34
CA LYS A 346 -5.29 34.05 -31.44
C LYS A 346 -5.01 32.72 -30.72
N MET A 347 -3.80 32.17 -30.81
CA MET A 347 -3.47 30.91 -30.13
C MET A 347 -3.42 31.06 -28.60
N ILE A 348 -2.87 32.16 -28.08
CA ILE A 348 -2.86 32.45 -26.63
C ILE A 348 -4.27 32.67 -26.10
N ASP A 349 -5.09 33.42 -26.84
CA ASP A 349 -6.47 33.71 -26.46
C ASP A 349 -7.34 32.44 -26.51
N VAL A 350 -7.12 31.55 -27.48
CA VAL A 350 -7.80 30.24 -27.57
C VAL A 350 -7.40 29.30 -26.43
N GLU A 351 -6.11 29.24 -26.05
CA GLU A 351 -5.67 28.41 -24.92
C GLU A 351 -6.24 28.92 -23.59
N MET A 352 -6.21 30.24 -23.36
CA MET A 352 -6.80 30.86 -22.16
C MET A 352 -8.33 30.71 -22.14
N LEU A 353 -9.02 30.88 -23.27
CA LEU A 353 -10.46 30.66 -23.39
C LEU A 353 -10.85 29.20 -23.14
N ASP A 354 -10.08 28.24 -23.64
CA ASP A 354 -10.29 26.81 -23.37
C ASP A 354 -10.04 26.48 -21.89
N LEU A 355 -9.02 27.08 -21.26
CA LEU A 355 -8.79 26.95 -19.81
C LEU A 355 -9.93 27.55 -18.99
N VAL A 356 -10.44 28.73 -19.36
CA VAL A 356 -11.60 29.39 -18.74
C VAL A 356 -12.87 28.57 -18.96
N GLU A 357 -13.08 27.97 -20.14
CA GLU A 357 -14.23 27.12 -20.41
C GLU A 357 -14.16 25.80 -19.62
N LYS A 358 -12.96 25.19 -19.53
CA LYS A 358 -12.70 24.06 -18.64
C LYS A 358 -12.93 24.44 -17.17
N GLN A 359 -12.56 25.65 -16.75
CA GLN A 359 -12.82 26.18 -15.41
C GLN A 359 -14.31 26.36 -15.18
N ARG A 360 -15.04 26.95 -16.12
CA ARG A 360 -16.49 27.10 -16.03
C ARG A 360 -17.19 25.74 -15.96
N LYS A 361 -16.72 24.75 -16.72
CA LYS A 361 -17.21 23.36 -16.66
C LYS A 361 -16.88 22.70 -15.31
N ARG A 362 -15.71 22.95 -14.72
CA ARG A 362 -15.33 22.44 -13.37
C ARG A 362 -16.04 23.16 -12.23
N ALA A 363 -16.19 24.47 -12.26
CA ALA A 363 -16.91 25.27 -11.27
C ALA A 363 -18.40 24.87 -11.19
N LYS A 364 -18.97 24.39 -12.30
CA LYS A 364 -20.32 23.77 -12.32
C LYS A 364 -20.36 22.34 -11.77
N ARG A 365 -19.22 21.64 -11.67
CA ARG A 365 -19.08 20.23 -11.25
C ARG A 365 -18.59 20.07 -9.80
N ALA A 366 -17.77 20.98 -9.30
CA ALA A 366 -17.23 21.03 -7.94
C ALA A 366 -17.48 22.46 -7.42
N GLY A 367 -18.17 22.59 -6.29
CA GLY A 367 -18.48 23.89 -5.71
C GLY A 367 -17.21 24.72 -5.51
N THR A 368 -17.19 25.91 -6.11
CA THR A 368 -16.22 27.02 -5.96
C THR A 368 -14.90 26.64 -5.29
N THR A 369 -14.04 25.91 -5.99
CA THR A 369 -12.63 25.81 -5.64
C THR A 369 -11.88 26.81 -6.50
N GLY A 370 -11.53 27.96 -5.90
CA GLY A 370 -10.52 28.96 -6.34
C GLY A 370 -10.45 29.39 -7.81
N GLU A 371 -10.18 30.67 -8.06
CA GLU A 371 -10.04 31.28 -9.39
C GLU A 371 -9.00 30.60 -10.32
N TYR A 372 -8.08 29.77 -9.77
CA TYR A 372 -6.98 29.11 -10.51
C TYR A 372 -6.87 27.57 -10.32
N ASP A 373 -7.96 26.87 -9.96
CA ASP A 373 -7.95 25.42 -9.62
C ASP A 373 -7.54 24.49 -10.77
N LEU A 374 -7.70 24.90 -12.04
CA LEU A 374 -7.26 24.10 -13.20
C LEU A 374 -5.77 24.17 -13.48
N GLU A 375 -5.13 25.29 -13.16
CA GLU A 375 -3.72 25.55 -13.48
C GLU A 375 -2.80 25.08 -12.35
N ILE A 376 -3.34 25.01 -11.13
CA ILE A 376 -2.67 24.59 -9.89
C ILE A 376 -3.02 23.13 -9.50
N GLY A 377 -4.12 22.58 -10.03
CA GLY A 377 -4.71 21.31 -9.59
C GLY A 377 -3.80 20.07 -9.68
N ASP A 378 -2.70 20.11 -10.43
CA ASP A 378 -1.74 19.00 -10.51
C ASP A 378 -0.73 18.99 -9.35
N ILE A 379 -0.65 20.07 -8.55
CA ILE A 379 0.26 20.15 -7.40
C ILE A 379 -0.38 19.46 -6.20
N HIS A 380 0.07 18.24 -5.95
CA HIS A 380 -0.34 17.45 -4.80
C HIS A 380 0.76 17.39 -3.74
N HIS A 381 0.39 17.47 -2.47
CA HIS A 381 1.29 17.18 -1.36
C HIS A 381 1.46 15.67 -1.23
N LYS A 382 2.69 15.15 -1.30
CA LYS A 382 2.97 13.72 -1.14
C LYS A 382 3.48 13.47 0.28
N PRO A 383 2.64 12.97 1.21
CA PRO A 383 3.04 12.77 2.61
C PRO A 383 3.84 11.46 2.77
N VAL A 384 5.04 11.41 2.18
CA VAL A 384 5.84 10.17 2.05
C VAL A 384 6.17 9.56 3.43
N ILE A 385 6.36 10.40 4.46
CA ILE A 385 6.67 9.94 5.80
C ILE A 385 5.44 9.24 6.39
N VAL A 386 4.26 9.88 6.35
CA VAL A 386 3.02 9.25 6.81
C VAL A 386 2.75 7.95 6.08
N MET A 387 2.97 7.91 4.76
CA MET A 387 2.82 6.69 3.98
C MET A 387 3.73 5.56 4.46
N ALA A 388 4.98 5.85 4.81
CA ALA A 388 5.91 4.84 5.34
C ALA A 388 5.41 4.26 6.67
N PHE A 389 4.94 5.11 7.59
CA PHE A 389 4.36 4.65 8.87
C PHE A 389 3.09 3.82 8.66
N LEU A 390 2.21 4.23 7.74
CA LEU A 390 1.01 3.46 7.38
C LEU A 390 1.36 2.08 6.82
N VAL A 391 2.27 2.01 5.84
CA VAL A 391 2.70 0.74 5.24
C VAL A 391 3.33 -0.19 6.29
N THR A 392 4.20 0.33 7.16
CA THR A 392 4.77 -0.48 8.24
C THR A 392 3.71 -0.95 9.23
N THR A 393 2.74 -0.10 9.58
CA THR A 393 1.61 -0.50 10.46
C THR A 393 0.81 -1.63 9.84
N ILE A 394 0.51 -1.54 8.54
CA ILE A 394 -0.24 -2.56 7.79
C ILE A 394 0.55 -3.87 7.76
N LEU A 395 1.83 -3.85 7.42
CA LEU A 395 2.66 -5.06 7.35
C LEU A 395 2.85 -5.71 8.72
N ALA A 396 3.09 -4.91 9.77
CA ALA A 396 3.22 -5.41 11.13
C ALA A 396 1.89 -6.00 11.63
N SER A 397 0.76 -5.33 11.35
CA SER A 397 -0.57 -5.83 11.70
C SER A 397 -0.93 -7.09 10.92
N ALA A 398 -0.50 -7.21 9.66
CA ALA A 398 -0.72 -8.41 8.87
C ALA A 398 0.07 -9.59 9.42
N TYR A 399 1.35 -9.38 9.76
CA TYR A 399 2.16 -10.39 10.43
C TYR A 399 1.54 -10.82 11.76
N LEU A 400 1.17 -9.86 12.62
CA LEU A 400 0.51 -10.14 13.90
C LEU A 400 -0.83 -10.85 13.73
N SER A 401 -1.63 -10.44 12.76
CA SER A 401 -2.90 -11.09 12.47
C SER A 401 -2.70 -12.51 11.96
N PHE A 402 -1.60 -12.79 11.25
CA PHE A 402 -1.24 -14.12 10.79
C PHE A 402 -0.69 -15.00 11.92
N THR A 403 0.06 -14.46 12.88
CA THR A 403 0.69 -15.27 13.94
C THR A 403 -0.15 -15.42 15.20
N THR A 404 -1.22 -14.63 15.37
CA THR A 404 -2.02 -14.60 16.60
C THR A 404 -3.49 -14.94 16.35
N SER A 405 -4.13 -15.56 17.34
CA SER A 405 -5.58 -15.83 17.33
C SER A 405 -6.45 -14.58 17.56
N LEU A 406 -5.85 -13.41 17.79
CA LEU A 406 -6.54 -12.14 18.07
C LEU A 406 -6.70 -11.27 16.81
N SER A 407 -6.86 -11.90 15.64
CA SER A 407 -6.93 -11.21 14.34
C SER A 407 -7.90 -10.02 14.31
N TYR A 408 -9.10 -10.15 14.88
CA TYR A 408 -10.08 -9.04 14.88
C TYR A 408 -9.63 -7.82 15.71
N LEU A 409 -8.90 -8.04 16.82
CA LEU A 409 -8.33 -6.96 17.64
C LEU A 409 -7.16 -6.29 16.93
N VAL A 410 -6.30 -7.08 16.27
CA VAL A 410 -5.19 -6.57 15.47
C VAL A 410 -5.72 -5.72 14.31
N LEU A 411 -6.79 -6.16 13.66
CA LEU A 411 -7.46 -5.40 12.62
C LEU A 411 -8.04 -4.08 13.17
N ALA A 412 -8.75 -4.12 14.30
CA ALA A 412 -9.28 -2.93 14.95
C ALA A 412 -8.18 -1.92 15.34
N PHE A 413 -7.06 -2.42 15.86
CA PHE A 413 -5.88 -1.62 16.16
C PHE A 413 -5.31 -0.96 14.88
N CYS A 414 -5.19 -1.71 13.78
CA CYS A 414 -4.74 -1.18 12.49
C CYS A 414 -5.65 -0.05 11.97
N VAL A 415 -6.98 -0.18 12.15
CA VAL A 415 -7.95 0.88 11.81
C VAL A 415 -7.67 2.15 12.61
N VAL A 416 -7.53 2.05 13.94
CA VAL A 416 -7.32 3.22 14.82
C VAL A 416 -6.03 3.96 14.47
N ILE A 417 -4.93 3.22 14.29
CA ILE A 417 -3.63 3.82 13.94
C ILE A 417 -3.66 4.44 12.54
N SER A 418 -4.34 3.79 11.58
CA SER A 418 -4.52 4.35 10.25
C SER A 418 -5.29 5.67 10.28
N ILE A 419 -6.37 5.75 11.06
CA ILE A 419 -7.15 6.98 11.23
C ILE A 419 -6.28 8.11 11.78
N LEU A 420 -5.46 7.85 12.80
CA LEU A 420 -4.56 8.84 13.37
C LEU A 420 -3.61 9.41 12.31
N PHE A 421 -2.92 8.55 11.56
CA PHE A 421 -1.97 8.98 10.53
C PHE A 421 -2.64 9.71 9.37
N ILE A 422 -3.81 9.26 8.93
CA ILE A 422 -4.60 9.94 7.90
C ILE A 422 -5.06 11.31 8.38
N ALA A 423 -5.54 11.42 9.62
CA ALA A 423 -5.95 12.69 10.20
C ALA A 423 -4.78 13.68 10.23
N LEU A 424 -3.58 13.24 10.63
CA LEU A 424 -2.37 14.05 10.62
C LEU A 424 -1.99 14.51 9.21
N ALA A 425 -1.96 13.60 8.23
CA ALA A 425 -1.67 13.95 6.83
C ALA A 425 -2.68 14.97 6.27
N ARG A 426 -3.95 14.84 6.66
CA ARG A 426 -5.03 15.73 6.20
C ARG A 426 -4.99 17.10 6.85
N ILE A 427 -4.85 17.17 8.19
CA ILE A 427 -4.66 18.44 8.91
C ILE A 427 -3.54 19.19 8.22
N ARG A 428 -2.44 18.48 7.94
CA ARG A 428 -1.28 19.10 7.31
C ARG A 428 -1.54 19.59 5.89
N ALA A 429 -2.15 18.75 5.04
CA ALA A 429 -2.49 19.15 3.67
C ALA A 429 -3.43 20.38 3.64
N ASN A 430 -4.39 20.44 4.57
CA ASN A 430 -5.32 21.55 4.70
C ASN A 430 -4.65 22.85 5.17
N ASP A 431 -3.71 22.80 6.12
CA ASP A 431 -2.95 23.97 6.58
C ASP A 431 -2.21 24.67 5.42
N ILE A 432 -1.79 23.88 4.42
CA ILE A 432 -1.02 24.35 3.26
C ILE A 432 -1.94 24.75 2.09
N GLY A 433 -3.22 24.41 2.17
CA GLY A 433 -4.19 24.58 1.08
C GLY A 433 -3.88 23.74 -0.16
N LEU A 434 -3.23 22.57 0.02
CA LEU A 434 -2.95 21.61 -1.05
C LEU A 434 -3.79 20.34 -0.89
N ARG A 435 -4.04 19.64 -1.98
CA ARG A 435 -4.73 18.33 -1.95
C ARG A 435 -3.72 17.20 -1.81
N LEU A 436 -4.16 16.13 -1.15
CA LEU A 436 -3.46 14.85 -1.18
C LEU A 436 -3.66 14.20 -2.56
N PRO A 437 -2.69 13.43 -3.09
CA PRO A 437 -2.87 12.70 -4.32
C PRO A 437 -4.05 11.74 -4.18
N ASP A 438 -4.89 11.64 -5.22
CA ASP A 438 -6.05 10.75 -5.24
C ASP A 438 -5.77 9.52 -6.13
N VAL A 439 -6.25 8.34 -5.73
CA VAL A 439 -6.31 7.11 -6.54
C VAL A 439 -7.78 6.70 -6.64
N ALA A 440 -8.30 6.58 -7.86
CA ALA A 440 -9.74 6.35 -8.10
C ALA A 440 -10.67 7.34 -7.35
N GLY A 441 -10.19 8.58 -7.12
CA GLY A 441 -10.94 9.63 -6.42
C GLY A 441 -11.03 9.48 -4.89
N ILE A 442 -10.25 8.57 -4.30
CA ILE A 442 -10.00 8.44 -2.86
C ILE A 442 -8.58 8.94 -2.59
N GLU A 443 -8.38 9.71 -1.52
CA GLU A 443 -7.06 10.21 -1.13
C GLU A 443 -6.09 9.04 -0.88
N LEU A 444 -4.85 9.14 -1.38
CA LEU A 444 -3.86 8.05 -1.40
C LEU A 444 -3.58 7.45 -0.02
N PRO A 445 -3.42 8.21 1.08
CA PRO A 445 -3.26 7.61 2.41
C PRO A 445 -4.47 6.77 2.82
N ILE A 446 -5.68 7.23 2.51
CA ILE A 446 -6.92 6.50 2.77
C ILE A 446 -6.99 5.25 1.91
N ALA A 447 -6.72 5.36 0.60
CA ALA A 447 -6.76 4.22 -0.32
C ALA A 447 -5.78 3.11 0.11
N ILE A 448 -4.56 3.48 0.52
CA ILE A 448 -3.55 2.52 1.01
C ILE A 448 -3.98 1.89 2.33
N SER A 449 -4.55 2.66 3.27
CA SER A 449 -5.11 2.09 4.49
C SER A 449 -6.28 1.15 4.21
N MET A 450 -7.21 1.50 3.34
CA MET A 450 -8.35 0.65 2.99
C MET A 450 -7.89 -0.68 2.36
N ALA A 451 -6.96 -0.63 1.39
CA ALA A 451 -6.37 -1.85 0.82
C ALA A 451 -5.55 -2.63 1.86
N GLY A 452 -4.87 -1.93 2.77
CA GLY A 452 -4.13 -2.54 3.87
C GLY A 452 -5.02 -3.28 4.86
N LEU A 453 -6.22 -2.77 5.16
CA LEU A 453 -7.18 -3.47 6.03
C LEU A 453 -7.62 -4.81 5.43
N VAL A 454 -7.86 -4.86 4.12
CA VAL A 454 -8.13 -6.13 3.41
C VAL A 454 -6.95 -7.09 3.56
N LEU A 455 -5.72 -6.60 3.38
CA LEU A 455 -4.53 -7.44 3.54
C LEU A 455 -4.38 -7.98 4.98
N VAL A 456 -4.61 -7.14 6.00
CA VAL A 456 -4.55 -7.55 7.41
C VAL A 456 -5.63 -8.58 7.73
N HIS A 457 -6.85 -8.35 7.27
CA HIS A 457 -7.97 -9.28 7.45
C HIS A 457 -7.69 -10.64 6.80
N LEU A 458 -7.24 -10.62 5.54
CA LEU A 458 -6.88 -11.82 4.80
C LEU A 458 -5.74 -12.59 5.48
N ALA A 459 -4.71 -11.90 5.97
CA ALA A 459 -3.61 -12.52 6.71
C ALA A 459 -4.11 -13.29 7.95
N GLY A 460 -5.12 -12.78 8.65
CA GLY A 460 -5.75 -13.50 9.76
C GLY A 460 -6.62 -14.69 9.35
N ARG A 461 -7.17 -14.70 8.14
CA ARG A 461 -8.00 -15.81 7.64
C ARG A 461 -7.19 -16.96 7.03
N ILE A 462 -5.93 -16.70 6.64
CA ILE A 462 -5.02 -17.71 6.10
C ILE A 462 -4.32 -18.50 7.22
N SER A 463 -4.26 -17.95 8.43
CA SER A 463 -3.53 -18.58 9.54
C SER A 463 -4.20 -19.83 10.08
N ASP A 464 -3.38 -20.80 10.51
CA ASP A 464 -3.80 -21.98 11.28
C ASP A 464 -4.31 -21.62 12.70
N SER A 465 -4.22 -20.35 13.11
CA SER A 465 -4.70 -19.89 14.41
C SER A 465 -6.23 -19.81 14.48
N VAL A 466 -6.87 -20.90 14.91
CA VAL A 466 -8.28 -21.02 15.38
C VAL A 466 -9.21 -19.97 14.75
N VAL A 467 -9.46 -20.11 13.45
CA VAL A 467 -10.61 -19.45 12.84
C VAL A 467 -11.84 -20.30 13.15
N GLY A 468 -12.82 -19.72 13.82
CA GLY A 468 -14.12 -20.36 14.00
C GLY A 468 -15.03 -19.97 12.84
N LEU A 469 -15.61 -20.96 12.16
CA LEU A 469 -16.62 -20.74 11.12
C LEU A 469 -17.84 -19.96 11.64
N ASP A 470 -18.08 -19.98 12.96
CA ASP A 470 -19.22 -19.34 13.63
C ASP A 470 -18.91 -17.92 14.17
N ASP A 471 -17.76 -17.33 13.83
CA ASP A 471 -17.37 -15.97 14.24
C ASP A 471 -17.29 -15.02 13.05
N ALA A 472 -18.23 -14.08 12.97
CA ALA A 472 -18.32 -13.02 11.95
C ALA A 472 -17.84 -11.63 12.44
N LYS A 473 -17.30 -11.47 13.67
CA LYS A 473 -16.88 -10.16 14.22
C LYS A 473 -15.86 -9.45 13.33
N HIS A 474 -14.92 -10.21 12.77
CA HIS A 474 -13.90 -9.75 11.86
C HIS A 474 -14.48 -8.98 10.64
N LEU A 475 -15.62 -9.44 10.11
CA LEU A 475 -16.35 -8.81 9.01
C LEU A 475 -16.96 -7.46 9.39
N ALA A 476 -17.47 -7.35 10.61
CA ALA A 476 -17.97 -6.08 11.13
C ALA A 476 -16.83 -5.07 11.31
N VAL A 477 -15.68 -5.51 11.82
CA VAL A 477 -14.52 -4.64 12.05
C VAL A 477 -13.95 -4.12 10.73
N ILE A 478 -13.75 -4.97 9.71
CA ILE A 478 -13.28 -4.50 8.39
C ILE A 478 -14.30 -3.55 7.75
N THR A 479 -15.59 -3.88 7.81
CA THR A 479 -16.66 -3.06 7.24
C THR A 479 -16.74 -1.69 7.91
N ALA A 480 -16.70 -1.65 9.24
CA ALA A 480 -16.67 -0.40 10.00
C ALA A 480 -15.40 0.40 9.70
N GLY A 481 -14.24 -0.25 9.65
CA GLY A 481 -12.96 0.38 9.30
C GLY A 481 -12.99 1.04 7.92
N LEU A 482 -13.41 0.30 6.89
CA LEU A 482 -13.56 0.83 5.54
C LEU A 482 -14.56 2.00 5.47
N CYS A 483 -15.69 1.90 6.18
CA CYS A 483 -16.69 2.98 6.24
C CYS A 483 -16.15 4.24 6.91
N VAL A 484 -15.44 4.11 8.04
CA VAL A 484 -14.83 5.25 8.74
C VAL A 484 -13.77 5.91 7.86
N LEU A 485 -12.90 5.12 7.24
CA LEU A 485 -11.88 5.63 6.31
C LEU A 485 -12.49 6.36 5.10
N ALA A 486 -13.53 5.77 4.50
CA ALA A 486 -14.29 6.38 3.42
C ALA A 486 -14.99 7.67 3.86
N GLY A 487 -15.60 7.66 5.06
CA GLY A 487 -16.27 8.81 5.67
C GLY A 487 -15.30 9.96 5.92
N ILE A 488 -14.13 9.68 6.49
CA ILE A 488 -13.04 10.66 6.61
C ILE A 488 -12.73 11.24 5.22
N GLY A 489 -12.59 10.39 4.19
CA GLY A 489 -12.44 10.77 2.77
C GLY A 489 -13.37 11.89 2.27
N LEU A 490 -14.59 11.96 2.80
CA LEU A 490 -15.64 12.89 2.37
C LEU A 490 -15.71 14.19 3.18
N ILE A 491 -15.25 14.17 4.44
CA ILE A 491 -15.37 15.32 5.35
C ILE A 491 -14.54 16.52 4.83
N GLY A 492 -15.17 17.70 4.75
CA GLY A 492 -14.51 18.95 4.37
C GLY A 492 -14.24 19.11 2.86
N ARG A 493 -14.86 18.28 2.01
CA ARG A 493 -14.71 18.33 0.54
C ARG A 493 -15.92 18.99 -0.13
N ASN A 494 -15.66 19.84 -1.13
CA ASN A 494 -16.69 20.59 -1.87
C ASN A 494 -17.21 19.85 -3.12
N ASP A 495 -16.57 18.74 -3.50
CA ASP A 495 -16.84 17.91 -4.69
C ASP A 495 -17.54 16.58 -4.35
N LEU A 496 -18.48 16.62 -3.39
CA LEU A 496 -19.20 15.45 -2.88
C LEU A 496 -19.88 14.60 -3.98
N GLY A 497 -20.39 15.23 -5.04
CA GLY A 497 -21.05 14.54 -6.15
C GLY A 497 -20.14 13.65 -7.01
N LEU A 498 -18.82 13.76 -6.84
CA LEU A 498 -17.83 12.86 -7.45
C LEU A 498 -17.21 11.91 -6.42
N ARG A 499 -17.00 12.38 -5.19
CA ARG A 499 -16.32 11.59 -4.15
C ARG A 499 -17.20 10.55 -3.47
N ILE A 500 -18.50 10.81 -3.28
CA ILE A 500 -19.41 9.85 -2.63
C ILE A 500 -19.45 8.52 -3.40
N PRO A 501 -19.67 8.48 -4.74
CA PRO A 501 -19.65 7.23 -5.48
C PRO A 501 -18.30 6.50 -5.39
N ASN A 502 -17.17 7.22 -5.45
CA ASN A 502 -15.84 6.63 -5.30
C ASN A 502 -15.62 6.01 -3.91
N ALA A 503 -16.02 6.71 -2.85
CA ALA A 503 -15.88 6.25 -1.48
C ALA A 503 -16.72 4.99 -1.22
N VAL A 504 -17.97 5.00 -1.68
CA VAL A 504 -18.92 3.89 -1.55
C VAL A 504 -18.49 2.68 -2.39
N GLU A 505 -18.04 2.89 -3.63
CA GLU A 505 -17.39 1.84 -4.44
C GLU A 505 -16.15 1.28 -3.76
N GLY A 506 -15.31 2.13 -3.17
CA GLY A 506 -14.13 1.69 -2.43
C GLY A 506 -14.48 0.72 -1.30
N VAL A 507 -15.53 1.01 -0.52
CA VAL A 507 -16.01 0.10 0.54
C VAL A 507 -16.52 -1.21 -0.04
N VAL A 508 -17.46 -1.16 -0.98
CA VAL A 508 -18.11 -2.36 -1.54
C VAL A 508 -17.12 -3.23 -2.34
N TYR A 509 -16.27 -2.63 -3.16
CA TYR A 509 -15.32 -3.37 -4.00
C TYR A 509 -14.24 -4.01 -3.15
N LEU A 510 -13.71 -3.33 -2.14
CA LEU A 510 -12.70 -3.92 -1.26
C LEU A 510 -13.27 -5.04 -0.39
N LEU A 511 -14.51 -4.91 0.11
CA LEU A 511 -15.19 -6.02 0.79
C LEU A 511 -15.41 -7.21 -0.14
N ALA A 512 -15.82 -6.98 -1.38
CA ALA A 512 -16.01 -8.06 -2.33
C ALA A 512 -14.69 -8.73 -2.74
N VAL A 513 -13.62 -7.95 -2.95
CA VAL A 513 -12.27 -8.46 -3.22
C VAL A 513 -11.75 -9.28 -2.04
N ASP A 514 -11.90 -8.77 -0.82
CA ASP A 514 -11.54 -9.49 0.41
C ASP A 514 -12.20 -10.87 0.46
N ARG A 515 -13.51 -10.94 0.20
CA ARG A 515 -14.25 -12.21 0.16
C ARG A 515 -13.76 -13.16 -0.93
N VAL A 516 -13.61 -12.66 -2.16
CA VAL A 516 -13.18 -13.49 -3.29
C VAL A 516 -11.77 -14.06 -3.02
N LEU A 517 -10.86 -13.25 -2.50
CA LEU A 517 -9.51 -13.69 -2.16
C LEU A 517 -9.50 -14.68 -0.99
N ALA A 518 -10.29 -14.43 0.06
CA ALA A 518 -10.42 -15.36 1.17
C ALA A 518 -10.93 -16.73 0.70
N LEU A 519 -11.97 -16.76 -0.14
CA LEU A 519 -12.50 -18.01 -0.71
C LEU A 519 -11.49 -18.74 -1.60
N ILE A 520 -10.73 -18.02 -2.43
CA ILE A 520 -9.71 -18.62 -3.33
C ILE A 520 -8.56 -19.24 -2.52
N ILE A 521 -8.14 -18.58 -1.45
CA ILE A 521 -6.99 -19.01 -0.65
C ILE A 521 -7.40 -20.12 0.36
N GLY A 522 -8.70 -20.38 0.51
CA GLY A 522 -9.22 -21.37 1.45
C GLY A 522 -9.43 -20.82 2.87
N GLY A 523 -9.48 -19.49 3.02
CA GLY A 523 -9.82 -18.85 4.28
C GLY A 523 -11.30 -19.08 4.64
N GLU A 524 -11.55 -19.41 5.90
CA GLU A 524 -12.89 -19.68 6.43
C GLU A 524 -13.69 -18.37 6.59
N VAL A 525 -14.52 -18.08 5.60
CA VAL A 525 -15.30 -16.85 5.49
C VAL A 525 -16.72 -17.17 5.01
N PRO A 526 -17.79 -16.73 5.71
CA PRO A 526 -19.18 -17.09 5.37
C PRO A 526 -19.61 -16.69 3.95
N VAL A 527 -20.24 -17.59 3.20
CA VAL A 527 -20.73 -17.30 1.85
C VAL A 527 -22.11 -16.63 1.94
N MET A 528 -22.16 -15.30 1.83
CA MET A 528 -23.33 -14.48 2.23
C MET A 528 -24.66 -14.85 1.56
N TYR A 529 -24.67 -15.41 0.34
CA TYR A 529 -25.90 -15.87 -0.32
C TYR A 529 -26.33 -17.31 0.07
N ARG A 530 -25.66 -17.93 1.04
CA ARG A 530 -25.94 -19.24 1.65
C ARG A 530 -25.69 -19.23 3.16
N VAL A 531 -26.01 -18.10 3.80
CA VAL A 531 -25.82 -17.91 5.24
C VAL A 531 -27.14 -17.46 5.83
N ASP A 532 -27.53 -18.11 6.93
CA ASP A 532 -28.60 -17.59 7.79
C ASP A 532 -27.98 -16.65 8.84
N PRO A 533 -28.31 -15.34 8.82
CA PRO A 533 -27.81 -14.41 9.83
C PRO A 533 -28.33 -14.71 11.25
N PHE A 534 -29.34 -15.56 11.42
CA PHE A 534 -29.96 -15.87 12.72
C PHE A 534 -29.56 -17.22 13.32
N ASP A 535 -28.74 -18.01 12.63
CA ASP A 535 -28.34 -19.37 13.06
C ASP A 535 -27.22 -19.39 14.13
N GLY A 536 -26.68 -18.23 14.49
CA GLY A 536 -25.55 -18.10 15.42
C GLY A 536 -25.79 -17.19 16.62
N GLY A 537 -24.75 -17.00 17.42
CA GLY A 537 -24.78 -16.11 18.59
C GLY A 537 -25.00 -14.65 18.21
N MET A 538 -25.71 -13.90 19.07
CA MET A 538 -26.08 -12.50 18.76
C MET A 538 -24.87 -11.58 18.51
N ILE A 539 -23.80 -11.72 19.30
CA ILE A 539 -22.61 -10.85 19.21
C ILE A 539 -21.62 -11.36 18.17
N ASP A 540 -21.43 -12.68 18.10
CA ASP A 540 -20.41 -13.29 17.25
C ASP A 540 -20.87 -13.46 15.80
N TRP A 541 -22.19 -13.58 15.56
CA TRP A 541 -22.75 -13.93 14.25
C TRP A 541 -23.79 -12.93 13.74
N THR A 542 -24.94 -12.82 14.42
CA THR A 542 -26.11 -12.09 13.91
C THR A 542 -25.85 -10.60 13.75
N LEU A 543 -25.35 -9.94 14.80
CA LEU A 543 -25.12 -8.49 14.74
C LEU A 543 -24.06 -8.11 13.70
N PRO A 544 -22.91 -8.81 13.59
CA PRO A 544 -21.97 -8.57 12.50
C PRO A 544 -22.56 -8.69 11.09
N LEU A 545 -23.31 -9.75 10.80
CA LEU A 545 -23.87 -9.99 9.47
C LEU A 545 -24.96 -8.97 9.10
N LEU A 546 -25.86 -8.65 10.04
CA LEU A 546 -26.87 -7.61 9.85
C LEU A 546 -26.23 -6.23 9.72
N PHE A 547 -25.16 -5.94 10.47
CA PHE A 547 -24.42 -4.68 10.33
C PHE A 547 -23.85 -4.51 8.92
N VAL A 548 -23.25 -5.56 8.36
CA VAL A 548 -22.75 -5.54 6.98
C VAL A 548 -23.90 -5.25 6.02
N GLU A 549 -25.04 -5.93 6.13
CA GLU A 549 -26.20 -5.70 5.25
C GLU A 549 -26.75 -4.27 5.35
N VAL A 550 -26.85 -3.71 6.56
CA VAL A 550 -27.30 -2.33 6.79
C VAL A 550 -26.34 -1.32 6.13
N VAL A 551 -25.03 -1.55 6.26
CA VAL A 551 -24.02 -0.73 5.58
C VAL A 551 -24.16 -0.83 4.06
N LEU A 552 -24.39 -2.03 3.52
CA LEU A 552 -24.60 -2.22 2.08
C LEU A 552 -25.85 -1.51 1.58
N LEU A 553 -26.96 -1.57 2.33
CA LEU A 553 -28.17 -0.80 2.02
C LEU A 553 -27.87 0.70 1.96
N ALA A 554 -27.14 1.24 2.94
CA ALA A 554 -26.74 2.64 2.95
C ALA A 554 -25.86 2.99 1.74
N CYS A 555 -24.90 2.14 1.39
CA CYS A 555 -24.05 2.28 0.20
C CYS A 555 -24.87 2.30 -1.10
N VAL A 556 -25.78 1.35 -1.29
CA VAL A 556 -26.66 1.26 -2.47
C VAL A 556 -27.56 2.48 -2.60
N LEU A 557 -28.14 2.94 -1.49
CA LEU A 557 -28.95 4.16 -1.47
C LEU A 557 -28.12 5.41 -1.79
N ALA A 558 -26.93 5.54 -1.21
CA ALA A 558 -26.03 6.67 -1.47
C ALA A 558 -25.58 6.72 -2.95
N TYR A 559 -25.26 5.57 -3.53
CA TYR A 559 -24.88 5.45 -4.93
C TYR A 559 -26.00 5.93 -5.87
N ASP A 560 -27.22 5.37 -5.71
CA ASP A 560 -28.37 5.76 -6.53
C ASP A 560 -28.77 7.23 -6.31
N TRP A 561 -28.64 7.74 -5.08
CA TRP A 561 -28.94 9.14 -4.77
C TRP A 561 -28.03 10.10 -5.54
N VAL A 562 -26.71 9.86 -5.56
CA VAL A 562 -25.78 10.70 -6.33
C VAL A 562 -26.08 10.63 -7.82
N GLU A 563 -26.40 9.44 -8.33
CA GLU A 563 -26.76 9.26 -9.72
C GLU A 563 -28.07 9.98 -10.09
N LYS A 564 -29.07 9.96 -9.20
CA LYS A 564 -30.30 10.74 -9.33
C LYS A 564 -30.01 12.23 -9.44
N GLN A 565 -29.17 12.76 -8.55
CA GLN A 565 -28.83 14.18 -8.53
C GLN A 565 -28.11 14.61 -9.80
N ARG A 566 -27.26 13.73 -10.37
CA ARG A 566 -26.59 13.98 -11.64
C ARG A 566 -27.58 14.07 -12.80
N LEU A 567 -28.54 13.14 -12.87
CA LEU A 567 -29.61 13.17 -13.87
C LEU A 567 -30.48 14.43 -13.75
N MET A 568 -30.92 14.78 -12.53
CA MET A 568 -31.74 15.98 -12.30
C MET A 568 -31.03 17.28 -12.70
N ARG A 569 -29.70 17.31 -12.64
CA ARG A 569 -28.87 18.46 -13.01
C ARG A 569 -28.39 18.43 -14.46
N GLY A 570 -28.81 17.45 -15.27
CA GLY A 570 -28.39 17.30 -16.67
C GLY A 570 -26.88 17.07 -16.84
N LEU A 571 -26.21 16.48 -15.84
CA LEU A 571 -24.78 16.19 -15.89
C LEU A 571 -24.51 14.93 -16.70
N ALA A 572 -23.38 14.87 -17.40
CA ALA A 572 -22.97 13.68 -18.16
C ALA A 572 -22.74 12.46 -17.27
N ASP A 573 -22.95 11.28 -17.83
CA ASP A 573 -22.64 10.02 -17.15
C ASP A 573 -21.14 9.93 -16.82
N HIS A 574 -20.84 9.44 -15.62
CA HIS A 574 -19.48 9.28 -15.10
C HIS A 574 -18.98 7.84 -14.99
N ARG A 575 -19.86 6.83 -14.99
CA ARG A 575 -19.49 5.44 -14.74
C ARG A 575 -19.66 4.54 -15.94
N GLY A 576 -20.55 4.91 -16.86
CA GLY A 576 -20.88 4.08 -18.01
C GLY A 576 -21.55 2.77 -17.60
N ALA A 577 -21.77 1.91 -18.59
CA ALA A 577 -22.40 0.61 -18.37
C ALA A 577 -21.52 -0.32 -17.52
N VAL A 578 -20.20 -0.28 -17.73
CA VAL A 578 -19.23 -1.14 -17.01
C VAL A 578 -19.21 -0.83 -15.52
N GLY A 579 -19.18 0.44 -15.12
CA GLY A 579 -19.17 0.80 -13.71
C GLY A 579 -20.43 0.36 -12.96
N ARG A 580 -21.61 0.45 -13.59
CA ARG A 580 -22.88 -0.03 -13.00
C ARG A 580 -22.98 -1.55 -12.96
N ALA A 581 -22.47 -2.23 -13.98
CA ALA A 581 -22.36 -3.68 -14.00
C ALA A 581 -21.44 -4.20 -12.89
N ALA A 582 -20.28 -3.58 -12.69
CA ALA A 582 -19.39 -3.88 -11.59
C ALA A 582 -20.08 -3.63 -10.23
N TRP A 583 -20.75 -2.49 -10.09
CA TRP A 583 -21.49 -2.12 -8.88
C TRP A 583 -22.48 -3.20 -8.43
N VAL A 584 -23.36 -3.66 -9.33
CA VAL A 584 -24.37 -4.67 -8.97
C VAL A 584 -23.76 -6.04 -8.66
N ILE A 585 -22.71 -6.44 -9.38
CA ILE A 585 -22.01 -7.71 -9.11
C ILE A 585 -21.38 -7.66 -7.72
N PHE A 586 -20.58 -6.63 -7.43
CA PHE A 586 -19.86 -6.56 -6.16
C PHE A 586 -20.80 -6.38 -4.97
N ALA A 587 -21.87 -5.57 -5.09
CA ALA A 587 -22.90 -5.46 -4.06
C ALA A 587 -23.65 -6.79 -3.84
N GLY A 588 -23.92 -7.53 -4.92
CA GLY A 588 -24.58 -8.84 -4.86
C GLY A 588 -23.73 -9.91 -4.18
N LEU A 589 -22.41 -9.92 -4.41
CA LEU A 589 -21.50 -10.93 -3.83
C LEU A 589 -21.39 -10.88 -2.31
N ILE A 590 -21.60 -9.71 -1.70
CA ILE A 590 -21.41 -9.49 -0.26
C ILE A 590 -22.72 -9.33 0.53
N SER A 591 -23.85 -9.27 -0.18
CA SER A 591 -25.19 -9.09 0.39
C SER A 591 -25.77 -10.43 0.86
N ILE A 592 -26.48 -10.43 1.99
CA ILE A 592 -27.34 -11.56 2.43
C ILE A 592 -28.69 -11.59 1.71
N GLY A 593 -29.06 -10.52 0.99
CA GLY A 593 -30.06 -10.57 -0.08
C GLY A 593 -30.75 -9.24 -0.36
N LEU A 594 -31.09 -8.49 0.68
CA LEU A 594 -31.87 -7.26 0.58
C LEU A 594 -31.11 -6.16 -0.17
N ALA A 595 -29.84 -5.94 0.17
CA ALA A 595 -29.00 -4.94 -0.48
C ALA A 595 -28.74 -5.29 -1.95
N GLY A 596 -28.49 -6.57 -2.25
CA GLY A 596 -28.32 -7.08 -3.60
C GLY A 596 -29.55 -6.86 -4.47
N ILE A 597 -30.75 -7.19 -3.97
CA ILE A 597 -32.02 -6.94 -4.68
C ILE A 597 -32.23 -5.45 -4.93
N LEU A 598 -31.96 -4.60 -3.93
CA LEU A 598 -32.11 -3.15 -4.07
C LEU A 598 -31.13 -2.59 -5.12
N ALA A 599 -29.88 -3.09 -5.13
CA ALA A 599 -28.88 -2.72 -6.13
C ALA A 599 -29.34 -3.09 -7.55
N ILE A 600 -29.89 -4.30 -7.73
CA ILE A 600 -30.46 -4.75 -9.00
C ILE A 600 -31.57 -3.78 -9.46
N ILE A 601 -32.54 -3.47 -8.60
CA ILE A 601 -33.65 -2.57 -8.94
C ILE A 601 -33.14 -1.20 -9.39
N PHE A 602 -32.16 -0.63 -8.68
CA PHE A 602 -31.59 0.66 -9.04
C PHE A 602 -30.78 0.60 -10.32
N VAL A 603 -29.95 -0.42 -10.54
CA VAL A 603 -29.18 -0.55 -11.80
C VAL A 603 -30.10 -0.81 -12.99
N LEU A 604 -31.17 -1.59 -12.85
CA LEU A 604 -32.16 -1.76 -13.92
C LEU A 604 -32.80 -0.41 -14.29
N ARG A 605 -33.28 0.34 -13.29
CA ARG A 605 -33.91 1.66 -13.50
C ARG A 605 -32.94 2.67 -14.10
N ARG A 606 -31.71 2.74 -13.59
CA ARG A 606 -30.68 3.69 -14.06
C ARG A 606 -30.13 3.30 -15.42
N GLY A 607 -29.84 2.03 -15.63
CA GLY A 607 -29.42 1.49 -16.92
C GLY A 607 -30.45 1.76 -18.02
N TRP A 608 -31.74 1.68 -17.69
CA TRP A 608 -32.81 2.11 -18.59
C TRP A 608 -32.74 3.61 -18.92
N ASN A 609 -32.70 4.46 -17.90
CA ASN A 609 -32.67 5.93 -18.06
C ASN A 609 -31.45 6.42 -18.85
N TRP A 610 -30.30 5.74 -18.71
CA TRP A 610 -29.07 6.06 -19.43
C TRP A 610 -28.92 5.32 -20.77
N THR A 611 -29.91 4.51 -21.17
CA THR A 611 -29.85 3.68 -22.38
C THR A 611 -28.60 2.78 -22.43
N GLN A 612 -28.37 2.02 -21.35
CA GLN A 612 -27.21 1.13 -21.16
C GLN A 612 -27.64 -0.34 -21.06
N PRO A 613 -27.88 -1.02 -22.21
CA PRO A 613 -28.34 -2.41 -22.22
C PRO A 613 -27.41 -3.38 -21.48
N ALA A 614 -26.09 -3.17 -21.55
CA ALA A 614 -25.13 -4.03 -20.88
C ALA A 614 -25.25 -3.99 -19.34
N ALA A 615 -25.54 -2.82 -18.75
CA ALA A 615 -25.74 -2.71 -17.30
C ALA A 615 -27.04 -3.40 -16.85
N VAL A 616 -28.12 -3.23 -17.65
CA VAL A 616 -29.41 -3.88 -17.41
C VAL A 616 -29.28 -5.40 -17.52
N MET A 617 -28.58 -5.89 -18.55
CA MET A 617 -28.28 -7.31 -18.72
C MET A 617 -27.59 -7.89 -17.47
N VAL A 618 -26.51 -7.25 -17.00
CA VAL A 618 -25.77 -7.76 -15.84
C VAL A 618 -26.63 -7.77 -14.58
N ALA A 619 -27.40 -6.71 -14.32
CA ALA A 619 -28.33 -6.69 -13.20
C ALA A 619 -29.38 -7.80 -13.30
N TRP A 620 -29.86 -8.10 -14.52
CA TRP A 620 -30.80 -9.20 -14.78
C TRP A 620 -30.19 -10.57 -14.49
N LEU A 621 -28.93 -10.79 -14.89
CA LEU A 621 -28.19 -12.03 -14.62
C LEU A 621 -27.96 -12.27 -13.12
N THR A 622 -27.87 -11.22 -12.31
CA THR A 622 -27.65 -11.34 -10.86
C THR A 622 -28.91 -11.65 -10.04
N ILE A 623 -30.11 -11.59 -10.65
CA ILE A 623 -31.39 -11.85 -9.95
C ILE A 623 -31.42 -13.22 -9.25
N PRO A 624 -31.07 -14.35 -9.91
CA PRO A 624 -31.15 -15.66 -9.27
C PRO A 624 -30.28 -15.78 -8.02
N ILE A 625 -29.11 -15.13 -8.01
CA ILE A 625 -28.17 -15.16 -6.88
C ILE A 625 -28.76 -14.37 -5.70
N ALA A 626 -29.20 -13.14 -5.94
CA ALA A 626 -29.72 -12.26 -4.87
C ALA A 626 -31.01 -12.80 -4.25
N LEU A 627 -31.92 -13.35 -5.07
CA LEU A 627 -33.14 -14.00 -4.58
C LEU A 627 -32.83 -15.27 -3.81
N SER A 628 -31.91 -16.12 -4.30
CA SER A 628 -31.49 -17.32 -3.58
C SER A 628 -30.92 -16.99 -2.20
N GLY A 629 -30.13 -15.92 -2.09
CA GLY A 629 -29.59 -15.46 -0.80
C GLY A 629 -30.68 -15.04 0.18
N LEU A 630 -31.64 -14.22 -0.27
CA LEU A 630 -32.77 -13.82 0.57
C LEU A 630 -33.62 -15.03 1.00
N MET A 631 -33.92 -15.92 0.07
CA MET A 631 -34.77 -17.08 0.32
C MET A 631 -34.15 -18.08 1.28
N TYR A 632 -32.81 -18.18 1.30
CA TYR A 632 -32.09 -19.12 2.15
C TYR A 632 -32.46 -19.00 3.63
N TRP A 633 -32.57 -17.77 4.14
CA TRP A 633 -32.84 -17.53 5.57
C TRP A 633 -34.26 -17.01 5.85
N SER A 634 -34.96 -16.47 4.84
CA SER A 634 -36.31 -15.90 5.07
C SER A 634 -37.45 -16.90 4.93
N LEU A 635 -37.25 -18.02 4.23
CA LEU A 635 -38.30 -19.00 3.97
C LEU A 635 -38.37 -20.11 5.02
N GLU A 636 -37.23 -20.50 5.58
CA GLU A 636 -37.16 -21.53 6.63
C GLU A 636 -38.02 -21.18 7.86
N PRO A 637 -38.03 -19.93 8.39
CA PRO A 637 -38.91 -19.55 9.51
C PRO A 637 -40.41 -19.67 9.21
N ILE A 638 -40.79 -19.71 7.93
CA ILE A 638 -42.18 -19.81 7.45
C ILE A 638 -42.51 -21.25 7.01
N GLY A 639 -41.57 -22.19 7.13
CA GLY A 639 -41.73 -23.60 6.79
C GLY A 639 -41.73 -23.87 5.28
N LEU A 640 -41.13 -23.00 4.47
CA LEU A 640 -40.99 -23.18 3.02
C LEU A 640 -39.55 -23.50 2.63
N GLU A 641 -39.36 -24.46 1.72
CA GLU A 641 -38.03 -24.78 1.20
C GLU A 641 -37.54 -23.70 0.21
N PRO A 642 -36.25 -23.31 0.26
CA PRO A 642 -35.67 -22.40 -0.72
C PRO A 642 -35.76 -22.96 -2.15
N ILE A 643 -36.30 -22.18 -3.08
CA ILE A 643 -36.31 -22.54 -4.50
C ILE A 643 -34.87 -22.55 -5.02
N GLY A 644 -34.48 -23.65 -5.67
CA GLY A 644 -33.14 -23.80 -6.23
C GLY A 644 -32.79 -22.70 -7.25
N ILE A 645 -31.55 -22.19 -7.17
CA ILE A 645 -31.03 -21.14 -8.07
C ILE A 645 -31.19 -21.49 -9.57
N HIS A 646 -31.16 -22.78 -9.90
CA HIS A 646 -31.35 -23.27 -11.26
C HIS A 646 -32.79 -23.03 -11.74
N ILE A 647 -33.79 -23.24 -10.90
CA ILE A 647 -35.21 -22.99 -11.22
C ILE A 647 -35.43 -21.50 -11.48
N ILE A 648 -34.93 -20.64 -10.58
CA ILE A 648 -35.04 -19.18 -10.72
C ILE A 648 -34.35 -18.73 -12.01
N SER A 649 -33.15 -19.24 -12.29
CA SER A 649 -32.42 -18.96 -13.53
C SER A 649 -33.20 -19.39 -14.78
N THR A 650 -33.83 -20.56 -14.78
CA THR A 650 -34.67 -21.02 -15.90
C THR A 650 -35.87 -20.08 -16.12
N ILE A 651 -36.55 -19.65 -15.05
CA ILE A 651 -37.71 -18.73 -15.14
C ILE A 651 -37.27 -17.37 -15.69
N ILE A 652 -36.21 -16.77 -15.14
CA ILE A 652 -35.71 -15.45 -15.57
C ILE A 652 -35.13 -15.52 -17.00
N GLY A 653 -34.49 -16.63 -17.37
CA GLY A 653 -34.05 -16.89 -18.74
C GLY A 653 -35.22 -16.99 -19.71
N GLY A 654 -36.32 -17.65 -19.33
CA GLY A 654 -37.56 -17.69 -20.10
C GLY A 654 -38.19 -16.31 -20.27
N LEU A 655 -38.26 -15.50 -19.20
CA LEU A 655 -38.72 -14.10 -19.27
C LEU A 655 -37.84 -13.25 -20.20
N SER A 656 -36.55 -13.57 -20.31
CA SER A 656 -35.64 -12.87 -21.23
C SER A 656 -36.01 -13.08 -22.70
N ILE A 657 -36.67 -14.20 -23.05
CA ILE A 657 -37.21 -14.44 -24.40
C ILE A 657 -38.32 -13.42 -24.72
N LEU A 658 -39.20 -13.12 -23.76
CA LEU A 658 -40.22 -12.08 -23.93
C LEU A 658 -39.58 -10.70 -24.16
N PHE A 659 -38.47 -10.42 -23.48
CA PHE A 659 -37.70 -9.19 -23.68
C PHE A 659 -37.04 -9.13 -25.07
N VAL A 660 -36.56 -10.26 -25.60
CA VAL A 660 -36.08 -10.38 -27.00
C VAL A 660 -37.21 -10.10 -27.99
N ILE A 661 -38.39 -10.69 -27.80
CA ILE A 661 -39.56 -10.47 -28.65
C ILE A 661 -39.93 -8.98 -28.66
N TRP A 662 -40.03 -8.36 -27.48
CA TRP A 662 -40.28 -6.93 -27.36
C TRP A 662 -39.23 -6.10 -28.10
N SER A 663 -37.95 -6.44 -27.95
CA SER A 663 -36.85 -5.69 -28.58
C SER A 663 -36.90 -5.73 -30.11
N ILE A 664 -37.40 -6.83 -30.69
CA ILE A 664 -37.62 -6.98 -32.14
C ILE A 664 -38.79 -6.11 -32.59
N VAL A 665 -39.91 -6.17 -31.87
CA VAL A 665 -41.12 -5.40 -32.21
C VAL A 665 -40.88 -3.89 -32.17
N THR A 666 -40.02 -3.42 -31.27
CA THR A 666 -39.70 -1.99 -31.12
C THR A 666 -38.45 -1.54 -31.89
N ASP A 667 -37.89 -2.38 -32.77
CA ASP A 667 -36.67 -2.13 -33.56
C ASP A 667 -35.48 -1.59 -32.73
N SER A 668 -35.30 -2.18 -31.54
CA SER A 668 -34.35 -1.68 -30.55
C SER A 668 -33.08 -2.54 -30.52
N GLY A 669 -32.29 -2.45 -31.60
CA GLY A 669 -31.15 -3.34 -31.83
C GLY A 669 -30.07 -3.35 -30.73
N ALA A 670 -29.97 -2.31 -29.91
CA ALA A 670 -29.08 -2.26 -28.75
C ALA A 670 -29.56 -3.15 -27.58
N TRP A 671 -30.88 -3.26 -27.39
CA TRP A 671 -31.50 -4.06 -26.32
C TRP A 671 -31.63 -5.54 -26.71
N LEU A 672 -31.78 -5.82 -28.01
CA LEU A 672 -31.82 -7.17 -28.55
C LEU A 672 -30.60 -8.00 -28.12
N ALA A 673 -29.39 -7.42 -28.23
CA ALA A 673 -28.17 -8.12 -27.85
C ALA A 673 -28.12 -8.46 -26.35
N ALA A 674 -28.56 -7.54 -25.50
CA ALA A 674 -28.64 -7.76 -24.05
C ALA A 674 -29.66 -8.86 -23.69
N GLY A 675 -30.82 -8.87 -24.34
CA GLY A 675 -31.83 -9.92 -24.17
C GLY A 675 -31.31 -11.28 -24.59
N LEU A 676 -30.69 -11.38 -25.76
CA LEU A 676 -30.14 -12.64 -26.27
C LEU A 676 -29.03 -13.17 -25.36
N TRP A 677 -28.07 -12.35 -24.95
CA TRP A 677 -27.07 -12.79 -23.98
C TRP A 677 -27.67 -13.24 -22.64
N SER A 678 -28.73 -12.56 -22.16
CA SER A 678 -29.44 -12.97 -20.94
C SER A 678 -30.06 -14.36 -21.07
N VAL A 679 -30.67 -14.68 -22.23
CA VAL A 679 -31.22 -16.01 -22.52
C VAL A 679 -30.14 -17.08 -22.40
N HIS A 680 -28.98 -16.89 -23.06
CA HIS A 680 -27.92 -17.91 -23.06
C HIS A 680 -27.29 -18.08 -21.68
N LEU A 681 -26.93 -16.97 -21.02
CA LEU A 681 -26.21 -16.98 -19.75
C LEU A 681 -27.08 -17.46 -18.57
N LEU A 682 -28.41 -17.41 -18.68
CA LEU A 682 -29.32 -17.97 -17.68
C LEU A 682 -29.74 -19.40 -18.00
N LEU A 683 -30.20 -19.67 -19.23
CA LEU A 683 -30.77 -20.96 -19.58
C LEU A 683 -29.70 -22.06 -19.63
N ILE A 684 -28.54 -21.81 -20.26
CA ILE A 684 -27.51 -22.84 -20.44
C ILE A 684 -26.98 -23.34 -19.08
N PRO A 685 -26.51 -22.47 -18.15
CA PRO A 685 -26.06 -22.94 -16.84
C PRO A 685 -27.20 -23.54 -16.00
N SER A 686 -28.43 -23.01 -16.12
CA SER A 686 -29.57 -23.55 -15.37
C SER A 686 -29.88 -25.01 -15.72
N GLY A 687 -29.71 -25.41 -16.98
CA GLY A 687 -29.96 -26.78 -17.43
C GLY A 687 -29.14 -27.82 -16.68
N PHE A 688 -27.87 -27.51 -16.37
CA PHE A 688 -27.01 -28.39 -15.59
C PHE A 688 -27.45 -28.53 -14.13
N GLY A 689 -28.08 -27.49 -13.57
CA GLY A 689 -28.58 -27.49 -12.20
C GLY A 689 -29.77 -28.43 -11.96
N TRP A 690 -30.50 -28.81 -13.01
CA TRP A 690 -31.60 -29.78 -12.92
C TRP A 690 -31.13 -31.24 -12.84
N GLY A 691 -29.82 -31.51 -13.00
CA GLY A 691 -29.26 -32.87 -12.92
C GLY A 691 -29.63 -33.81 -14.08
N ALA A 692 -30.29 -33.30 -15.13
CA ALA A 692 -30.74 -34.09 -16.28
C ALA A 692 -30.28 -33.47 -17.61
N LEU A 693 -29.48 -34.22 -18.38
CA LEU A 693 -28.98 -33.77 -19.69
C LEU A 693 -30.10 -33.48 -20.71
N VAL A 694 -31.27 -34.12 -20.56
CA VAL A 694 -32.47 -33.83 -21.37
C VAL A 694 -32.82 -32.34 -21.27
N VAL A 695 -32.80 -31.78 -20.05
CA VAL A 695 -33.15 -30.38 -19.79
C VAL A 695 -32.12 -29.46 -20.45
N VAL A 696 -30.83 -29.81 -20.38
CA VAL A 696 -29.75 -29.08 -21.07
C VAL A 696 -30.01 -29.03 -22.59
N ALA A 697 -30.33 -30.17 -23.21
CA ALA A 697 -30.60 -30.24 -24.65
C ALA A 697 -31.85 -29.41 -25.05
N VAL A 698 -32.91 -29.47 -24.24
CA VAL A 698 -34.13 -28.67 -24.47
C VAL A 698 -33.82 -27.17 -24.36
N LEU A 699 -33.12 -26.74 -23.31
CA LEU A 699 -32.79 -25.33 -23.12
C LEU A 699 -31.82 -24.81 -24.19
N LEU A 700 -30.87 -25.62 -24.67
CA LEU A 700 -30.04 -25.27 -25.83
C LEU A 700 -30.86 -25.13 -27.11
N THR A 701 -31.86 -25.99 -27.31
CA THR A 701 -32.79 -25.87 -28.45
C THR A 701 -33.62 -24.59 -28.36
N VAL A 702 -34.02 -24.18 -27.15
CA VAL A 702 -34.72 -22.90 -26.90
C VAL A 702 -33.80 -21.69 -27.15
N CYS A 703 -32.55 -21.73 -26.70
CA CYS A 703 -31.54 -20.71 -27.01
C CYS A 703 -31.35 -20.58 -28.53
N SER A 704 -31.16 -21.72 -29.21
CA SER A 704 -31.04 -21.80 -30.67
C SER A 704 -32.24 -21.18 -31.37
N ALA A 705 -33.45 -21.56 -31.00
CA ALA A 705 -34.67 -21.01 -31.58
C ALA A 705 -34.72 -19.49 -31.41
N THR A 706 -34.42 -19.01 -30.21
CA THR A 706 -34.50 -17.58 -29.86
C THR A 706 -33.45 -16.77 -30.62
N SER A 707 -32.20 -17.22 -30.70
CA SER A 707 -31.10 -16.51 -31.37
C SER A 707 -31.16 -16.61 -32.89
N TRP A 708 -31.56 -17.77 -33.43
CA TRP A 708 -31.63 -17.98 -34.88
C TRP A 708 -32.80 -17.21 -35.50
N VAL A 709 -34.00 -17.35 -34.94
CA VAL A 709 -35.20 -16.66 -35.44
C VAL A 709 -35.02 -15.15 -35.32
N SER A 710 -34.56 -14.65 -34.17
CA SER A 710 -34.30 -13.21 -33.99
C SER A 710 -33.21 -12.69 -34.94
N GLY A 711 -32.16 -13.48 -35.19
CA GLY A 711 -31.09 -13.14 -36.13
C GLY A 711 -31.56 -13.00 -37.57
N ILE A 712 -32.56 -13.79 -37.99
CA ILE A 712 -33.19 -13.66 -39.32
C ILE A 712 -34.07 -12.41 -39.37
N LEU A 713 -34.96 -12.24 -38.38
CA LEU A 713 -35.91 -11.12 -38.35
C LEU A 713 -35.24 -9.74 -38.30
N VAL A 714 -34.05 -9.65 -37.69
CA VAL A 714 -33.29 -8.39 -37.54
C VAL A 714 -32.09 -8.32 -38.51
N MET A 715 -32.00 -9.23 -39.48
CA MET A 715 -30.93 -9.26 -40.50
C MET A 715 -29.49 -9.31 -39.92
N ARG A 716 -29.30 -9.85 -38.72
CA ARG A 716 -27.98 -9.91 -38.06
C ARG A 716 -27.33 -11.26 -38.25
N LYS A 717 -26.27 -11.31 -39.07
CA LYS A 717 -25.48 -12.53 -39.31
C LYS A 717 -24.93 -13.16 -38.03
N SER A 718 -24.45 -12.36 -37.07
CA SER A 718 -23.86 -12.86 -35.83
C SER A 718 -24.80 -13.78 -35.04
N TRP A 719 -26.07 -13.38 -34.87
CA TRP A 719 -27.04 -14.13 -34.09
C TRP A 719 -27.54 -15.39 -34.80
N ARG A 720 -27.60 -15.38 -36.14
CA ARG A 720 -27.85 -16.59 -36.94
C ARG A 720 -26.76 -17.65 -36.72
N VAL A 721 -25.50 -17.23 -36.62
CA VAL A 721 -24.37 -18.14 -36.33
C VAL A 721 -24.47 -18.72 -34.92
N PHE A 722 -24.77 -17.89 -33.91
CA PHE A 722 -24.98 -18.39 -32.54
C PHE A 722 -26.14 -19.40 -32.47
N GLY A 723 -27.27 -19.13 -33.14
CA GLY A 723 -28.38 -20.07 -33.17
C GLY A 723 -28.07 -21.40 -33.83
N ALA A 724 -27.30 -21.40 -34.92
CA ALA A 724 -26.81 -22.63 -35.53
C ALA A 724 -25.85 -23.39 -34.61
N LEU A 725 -24.97 -22.67 -33.91
CA LEU A 725 -24.02 -23.26 -32.95
C LEU A 725 -24.74 -23.90 -31.76
N ASP A 726 -25.74 -23.23 -31.19
CA ASP A 726 -26.56 -23.76 -30.08
C ASP A 726 -27.28 -25.06 -30.47
N MET A 727 -27.76 -25.16 -31.72
CA MET A 727 -28.37 -26.38 -32.24
C MET A 727 -27.36 -27.53 -32.31
N VAL A 728 -26.15 -27.26 -32.80
CA VAL A 728 -25.07 -28.25 -32.84
C VAL A 728 -24.70 -28.69 -31.41
N LEU A 729 -24.62 -27.76 -30.46
CA LEU A 729 -24.40 -28.09 -29.05
C LEU A 729 -25.53 -28.95 -28.48
N ALA A 730 -26.79 -28.66 -28.80
CA ALA A 730 -27.93 -29.47 -28.39
C ALA A 730 -27.81 -30.92 -28.92
N TRP A 731 -27.38 -31.08 -30.18
CA TRP A 731 -27.13 -32.41 -30.76
C TRP A 731 -25.96 -33.14 -30.11
N ILE A 732 -24.88 -32.44 -29.77
CA ILE A 732 -23.76 -33.03 -29.03
C ILE A 732 -24.24 -33.57 -27.68
N VAL A 733 -25.04 -32.78 -26.94
CA VAL A 733 -25.62 -33.21 -25.67
C VAL A 733 -26.54 -34.43 -25.87
N ALA A 734 -27.37 -34.42 -26.92
CA ALA A 734 -28.23 -35.55 -27.26
C ALA A 734 -27.42 -36.83 -27.61
N MET A 735 -26.30 -36.71 -28.34
CA MET A 735 -25.41 -37.83 -28.62
C MET A 735 -24.76 -38.38 -27.35
N VAL A 736 -24.31 -37.51 -26.44
CA VAL A 736 -23.78 -37.92 -25.13
C VAL A 736 -24.85 -38.68 -24.35
N MET A 737 -26.08 -38.16 -24.29
CA MET A 737 -27.20 -38.83 -23.65
C MET A 737 -27.47 -40.22 -24.24
N PHE A 738 -27.45 -40.34 -25.57
CA PHE A 738 -27.61 -41.63 -26.25
C PHE A 738 -26.50 -42.62 -25.84
N SER A 739 -25.25 -42.16 -25.77
CA SER A 739 -24.12 -42.98 -25.32
C SER A 739 -24.24 -43.44 -23.86
N THR A 740 -24.91 -42.67 -23.00
CA THR A 740 -25.17 -43.01 -21.59
C THR A 740 -26.43 -43.85 -21.37
N GLY A 741 -27.11 -44.29 -22.43
CA GLY A 741 -28.28 -45.16 -22.34
C GLY A 741 -29.62 -44.44 -22.17
N ALA A 742 -29.75 -43.18 -22.63
CA ALA A 742 -31.03 -42.46 -22.62
C ALA A 742 -32.09 -43.18 -23.48
N GLY A 743 -33.35 -43.14 -23.04
CA GLY A 743 -34.46 -43.82 -23.71
C GLY A 743 -34.77 -43.26 -25.11
N ILE A 744 -35.18 -44.15 -26.03
CA ILE A 744 -35.48 -43.84 -27.44
C ILE A 744 -36.50 -42.69 -27.58
N GLU A 745 -37.48 -42.62 -26.68
CA GLU A 745 -38.51 -41.57 -26.66
C GLU A 745 -37.91 -40.17 -26.48
N THR A 746 -36.89 -40.02 -25.62
CA THR A 746 -36.24 -38.73 -25.38
C THR A 746 -35.43 -38.26 -26.58
N MET A 747 -34.79 -39.19 -27.29
CA MET A 747 -34.05 -38.91 -28.52
C MET A 747 -35.00 -38.49 -29.65
N LEU A 748 -36.12 -39.20 -29.79
CA LEU A 748 -37.14 -38.87 -30.77
C LEU A 748 -37.71 -37.46 -30.53
N ALA A 749 -37.97 -37.09 -29.26
CA ALA A 749 -38.45 -35.76 -28.91
C ALA A 749 -37.47 -34.64 -29.32
N ILE A 750 -36.17 -34.82 -29.07
CA ILE A 750 -35.13 -33.85 -29.46
C ILE A 750 -35.01 -33.74 -30.99
N LEU A 751 -35.10 -34.86 -31.72
CA LEU A 751 -35.06 -34.88 -33.18
C LEU A 751 -36.28 -34.19 -33.81
N ILE A 752 -37.48 -34.41 -33.24
CA ILE A 752 -38.71 -33.73 -33.68
C ILE A 752 -38.57 -32.22 -33.43
N ALA A 753 -38.14 -31.81 -32.24
CA ALA A 753 -37.92 -30.40 -31.92
C ALA A 753 -36.89 -29.75 -32.86
N SER A 754 -35.79 -30.46 -33.16
CA SER A 754 -34.76 -30.02 -34.09
C SER A 754 -35.31 -29.83 -35.51
N SER A 755 -36.12 -30.78 -35.97
CA SER A 755 -36.74 -30.76 -37.31
C SER A 755 -37.73 -29.60 -37.44
N ILE A 756 -38.54 -29.34 -36.41
CA ILE A 756 -39.45 -28.20 -36.37
C ILE A 756 -38.66 -26.88 -36.45
N LEU A 757 -37.61 -26.73 -35.64
CA LEU A 757 -36.81 -25.51 -35.63
C LEU A 757 -36.11 -25.27 -36.98
N LEU A 758 -35.49 -26.29 -37.56
CA LEU A 758 -34.89 -26.18 -38.90
C LEU A 758 -35.91 -25.85 -39.98
N GLY A 759 -37.13 -26.40 -39.89
CA GLY A 759 -38.25 -26.06 -40.78
C GLY A 759 -38.62 -24.57 -40.69
N ILE A 760 -38.76 -24.04 -39.46
CA ILE A 760 -39.06 -22.61 -39.22
C ILE A 760 -37.94 -21.72 -39.77
N VAL A 761 -36.69 -22.05 -39.47
CA VAL A 761 -35.52 -21.30 -39.94
C VAL A 761 -35.44 -21.29 -41.47
N THR A 762 -35.67 -22.42 -42.10
CA THR A 762 -35.65 -22.54 -43.57
C THR A 762 -36.75 -21.70 -44.21
N TYR A 763 -37.97 -21.76 -43.66
CA TYR A 763 -39.09 -20.95 -44.10
C TYR A 763 -38.81 -19.44 -43.97
N LEU A 764 -38.29 -19.01 -42.83
CA LEU A 764 -37.95 -17.60 -42.60
C LEU A 764 -36.83 -17.12 -43.53
N ASN A 765 -35.77 -17.92 -43.73
CA ASN A 765 -34.69 -17.57 -44.65
C ASN A 765 -35.17 -17.41 -46.10
N GLN A 766 -36.09 -18.28 -46.56
CA GLN A 766 -36.69 -18.16 -47.90
C GLN A 766 -37.59 -16.92 -48.01
N THR A 767 -38.34 -16.61 -46.96
CA THR A 767 -39.25 -15.46 -46.92
C THR A 767 -38.48 -14.13 -46.98
N TYR A 768 -37.35 -14.05 -46.28
CA TYR A 768 -36.53 -12.85 -46.15
C TYR A 768 -35.28 -12.82 -47.05
N GLU A 769 -35.17 -13.74 -48.01
CA GLU A 769 -33.95 -13.97 -48.82
C GLU A 769 -33.42 -12.70 -49.51
N LYS A 770 -34.32 -11.91 -50.11
CA LYS A 770 -33.94 -10.67 -50.82
C LYS A 770 -33.40 -9.57 -49.90
N GLU A 771 -33.89 -9.51 -48.67
CA GLU A 771 -33.46 -8.52 -47.68
C GLU A 771 -32.13 -8.96 -47.03
N ILE A 772 -31.96 -10.28 -46.81
CA ILE A 772 -30.73 -10.88 -46.28
C ILE A 772 -29.53 -10.73 -47.23
N ILE A 773 -29.75 -10.74 -48.55
CA ILE A 773 -28.68 -10.61 -49.56
C ILE A 773 -28.20 -9.15 -49.69
N ASN A 774 -29.06 -8.19 -49.34
CA ASN A 774 -28.81 -6.75 -49.55
C ASN A 774 -28.41 -5.98 -48.27
N GLY A 775 -28.52 -6.58 -47.08
CA GLY A 775 -28.09 -6.01 -45.79
C GLY A 775 -26.99 -6.83 -45.12
#